data_AF-A0A971LFR5-F1
#
_entry.id   AF-A0A971LFR5-F1
#
_cell.length_a   1.000
_cell.length_b   1.000
_cell.length_c   1.000
_cell.angle_alpha   90.00
_cell.angle_beta   90.00
_cell.angle_gamma   90.00
#
_symmetry.space_group_name_H-M   'P 1'
#
loop_
_entity.id
_entity.type
_entity.pdbx_description
1 polymer ?
#
loop_
_entity_poly.entity_id
_entity_poly.type
_entity_poly.pdbx_seq_one_letter_code
_entity_poly.pdbx_strand_id
1 'polypeptide(L)'
;MLRKLKIRQIILFLIVLPLIIVIVGVTTLSILQLDRVTGDMRRVLYDEGLAATSSVLNADRDMYQGLSAMQEMAALDSTNRTVSELEADILDNFDQVLQRVDEAEAILNNNRSVWEKYRNTTSNKTVFESFEQVKADFGGWYEIAAQMVRNNRVSVIYATTFLDDFNSARTGMNEATDTLEIAMIGEVDAISNLINTSALMIIIVVAASFIIVIGLTLIVTNNIARIVRRASNMLDELSAGHLSTRVDIKDGSRDEMSLMIKKMNVFADDLQNNFVGNLQKISHGDLNVDIDNTDEQDEISPALQQTVASLKLLISEADRLTAAASAGELTARGDASRLEGAYATIIGGFNSTLDGVVEPVEEAKLVLGRLALNDLTVPMSDKYAGMMAELSNDINQVRDNLIDLQDAIVKASRGDIRRLQEFRKRGQLSENDQLTPSVFAVYSAIQEIIRAAYELTKAATGGDLSKRADVDAFEGGYRRIIDGFNKTIDALVAPIQDAALVIQALSNGDLTIEMEGEYKGDNAILKTSLNGAIESFNRLLSSIRQASDEVATGAREMSRSSQTLSQGATEQASSVEQVTASIEQLADQTKQNASNAGAASQLSEQARHSADTGNTRMSSMLEAMTEINDSSKNISKIIKVIDDIAFQTNILALNAAVEAARAGQHGKGFAVVAEEVRNLAARSAEAAKETTVLIEKSIGHVNDGTDIAEKTAEALNDIVDKVTKTNELILMIAESSNEQASGIAQINTGLVQVSKVVQMNSATSEESAAASEELSSQAELLKDFVGQFNLKEVVDVKEETAEPVKSYKTDATQAEVNESRKSDNRKAEPKQEKKEHKSTSKHNDPLSDTSFGDF
;
A
#
# COMPACT_ATOMS: atom_id res chain seq x y z
N MET A 1 -27.54 37.26 -13.00
CA MET A 1 -27.63 36.13 -13.97
C MET A 1 -28.83 35.20 -13.74
N LEU A 2 -29.33 35.04 -12.49
CA LEU A 2 -30.38 34.07 -12.14
C LEU A 2 -31.84 34.41 -12.56
N ARG A 3 -32.14 35.64 -13.02
CA ARG A 3 -33.50 36.09 -13.41
C ARG A 3 -34.01 35.57 -14.77
N LYS A 4 -33.20 34.81 -15.52
CA LYS A 4 -33.50 34.34 -16.89
C LYS A 4 -33.40 32.81 -17.05
N LEU A 5 -33.24 32.07 -15.97
CA LEU A 5 -33.01 30.61 -16.02
C LEU A 5 -34.30 29.84 -15.72
N LYS A 6 -34.50 28.73 -16.44
CA LYS A 6 -35.57 27.78 -16.16
C LYS A 6 -35.38 27.19 -14.75
N ILE A 7 -36.48 26.95 -14.03
CA ILE A 7 -36.49 26.47 -12.63
C ILE A 7 -35.53 25.27 -12.40
N ARG A 8 -35.43 24.35 -13.36
CA ARG A 8 -34.56 23.16 -13.29
C ARG A 8 -33.05 23.49 -13.31
N GLN A 9 -32.61 24.57 -13.97
CA GLN A 9 -31.20 24.98 -14.04
C GLN A 9 -30.74 25.74 -12.81
N ILE A 10 -31.67 26.41 -12.11
CA ILE A 10 -31.42 27.12 -10.86
C ILE A 10 -31.10 26.14 -9.72
N ILE A 11 -31.78 24.98 -9.69
CA ILE A 11 -31.60 23.95 -8.66
C ILE A 11 -30.23 23.25 -8.78
N LEU A 12 -29.77 22.94 -10.00
CA LEU A 12 -28.52 22.22 -10.22
C LEU A 12 -27.27 23.07 -9.87
N PHE A 13 -27.28 24.36 -10.19
CA PHE A 13 -26.11 25.23 -10.04
C PHE A 13 -25.91 25.76 -8.61
N LEU A 14 -26.99 25.91 -7.82
CA LEU A 14 -26.93 26.49 -6.47
C LEU A 14 -26.70 25.47 -5.34
N ILE A 15 -26.90 24.17 -5.58
CA ILE A 15 -26.83 23.14 -4.53
C ILE A 15 -25.60 22.24 -4.70
N VAL A 16 -25.30 21.79 -5.93
CA VAL A 16 -24.30 20.74 -6.15
C VAL A 16 -22.86 21.27 -6.21
N LEU A 17 -22.64 22.42 -6.88
CA LEU A 17 -21.31 22.99 -7.07
C LEU A 17 -20.63 23.48 -5.76
N PRO A 18 -21.33 24.17 -4.84
CA PRO A 18 -20.73 24.60 -3.57
C PRO A 18 -20.36 23.42 -2.66
N LEU A 19 -21.17 22.36 -2.66
CA LEU A 19 -20.95 21.16 -1.86
C LEU A 19 -19.64 20.44 -2.27
N ILE A 20 -19.38 20.33 -3.57
CA ILE A 20 -18.16 19.72 -4.10
C ILE A 20 -16.92 20.56 -3.74
N ILE A 21 -17.00 21.88 -3.84
CA ILE A 21 -15.88 22.78 -3.49
C ILE A 21 -15.53 22.68 -2.00
N VAL A 22 -16.54 22.61 -1.12
CA VAL A 22 -16.33 22.46 0.34
C VAL A 22 -15.72 21.09 0.66
N ILE A 23 -16.23 20.01 0.06
CA ILE A 23 -15.70 18.66 0.29
C ILE A 23 -14.23 18.58 -0.15
N VAL A 24 -13.91 18.99 -1.38
CA VAL A 24 -12.53 18.91 -1.91
C VAL A 24 -11.59 19.84 -1.14
N GLY A 25 -12.04 21.05 -0.78
CA GLY A 25 -11.24 22.00 -0.02
C GLY A 25 -10.90 21.50 1.39
N VAL A 26 -11.90 20.96 2.10
CA VAL A 26 -11.71 20.42 3.46
C VAL A 26 -10.84 19.17 3.45
N THR A 27 -11.05 18.25 2.51
CA THR A 27 -10.22 17.02 2.43
C THR A 27 -8.77 17.35 2.08
N THR A 28 -8.53 18.27 1.15
CA THR A 28 -7.16 18.65 0.74
C THR A 28 -6.41 19.37 1.88
N LEU A 29 -7.08 20.28 2.58
CA LEU A 29 -6.48 21.00 3.71
C LEU A 29 -6.17 20.06 4.88
N SER A 30 -7.03 19.08 5.14
CA SER A 30 -6.84 18.09 6.21
C SER A 30 -5.64 17.18 5.94
N ILE A 31 -5.45 16.74 4.69
CA ILE A 31 -4.30 15.91 4.29
C ILE A 31 -2.99 16.68 4.44
N LEU A 32 -2.94 17.94 3.96
CA LEU A 32 -1.73 18.77 4.05
C LEU A 32 -1.33 19.08 5.50
N GLN A 33 -2.29 19.22 6.41
CA GLN A 33 -1.99 19.46 7.82
C GLN A 33 -1.53 18.21 8.56
N LEU A 34 -2.12 17.05 8.25
CA LEU A 34 -1.72 15.76 8.84
C LEU A 34 -0.28 15.38 8.45
N ASP A 35 0.11 15.63 7.20
CA ASP A 35 1.47 15.40 6.71
C ASP A 35 2.48 16.30 7.43
N ARG A 36 2.15 17.59 7.60
CA ARG A 36 2.98 18.54 8.34
C ARG A 36 3.17 18.14 9.81
N VAL A 37 2.09 17.75 10.48
CA VAL A 37 2.12 17.32 11.89
C VAL A 37 2.94 16.05 12.09
N THR A 38 2.79 15.07 11.19
CA THR A 38 3.54 13.81 11.25
C THR A 38 5.04 14.07 11.02
N GLY A 39 5.37 14.96 10.08
CA GLY A 39 6.76 15.39 9.83
C GLY A 39 7.38 16.13 11.03
N ASP A 40 6.66 17.09 11.60
CA ASP A 40 7.14 17.88 12.75
C ASP A 40 7.35 16.98 13.99
N MET A 41 6.43 16.03 14.25
CA MET A 41 6.52 15.09 15.36
C MET A 41 7.70 14.12 15.22
N ARG A 42 7.89 13.55 14.03
CA ARG A 42 9.03 12.66 13.76
C ARG A 42 10.36 13.36 14.00
N ARG A 43 10.48 14.58 13.49
CA ARG A 43 11.69 15.39 13.62
C ARG A 43 12.02 15.74 15.06
N VAL A 44 11.04 16.26 15.81
CA VAL A 44 11.25 16.70 17.21
C VAL A 44 11.55 15.52 18.13
N LEU A 45 10.85 14.39 17.98
CA LEU A 45 11.05 13.24 18.85
C LEU A 45 12.27 12.40 18.48
N TYR A 46 12.43 12.03 17.21
CA TYR A 46 13.43 11.05 16.80
C TYR A 46 14.71 11.71 16.30
N ASP A 47 14.60 12.64 15.35
CA ASP A 47 15.79 13.20 14.68
C ASP A 47 16.54 14.18 15.59
N GLU A 48 15.84 14.84 16.51
CA GLU A 48 16.42 15.84 17.42
C GLU A 48 16.43 15.38 18.89
N GLY A 49 15.27 15.18 19.51
CA GLY A 49 15.17 14.93 20.96
C GLY A 49 15.88 13.64 21.41
N LEU A 50 15.54 12.50 20.80
CA LEU A 50 16.13 11.21 21.14
C LEU A 50 17.60 11.12 20.73
N ALA A 51 17.96 11.72 19.58
CA ALA A 51 19.34 11.78 19.11
C ALA A 51 20.25 12.58 20.06
N ALA A 52 19.80 13.77 20.49
CA ALA A 52 20.51 14.58 21.48
C ALA A 52 20.60 13.87 22.84
N THR A 53 19.50 13.27 23.31
CA THR A 53 19.47 12.48 24.56
C THR A 53 20.47 11.33 24.52
N SER A 54 20.51 10.59 23.41
CA SER A 54 21.48 9.49 23.21
C SER A 54 22.92 10.00 23.29
N SER A 55 23.21 11.16 22.68
CA SER A 55 24.54 11.76 22.75
C SER A 55 24.94 12.13 24.18
N VAL A 56 24.03 12.73 24.97
CA VAL A 56 24.27 13.06 26.39
C VAL A 56 24.47 11.80 27.24
N LEU A 57 23.68 10.74 27.04
CA LEU A 57 23.85 9.47 27.76
C LEU A 57 25.17 8.79 27.43
N ASN A 58 25.61 8.84 26.17
CA ASN A 58 26.92 8.35 25.78
C ASN A 58 28.05 9.20 26.39
N ALA A 59 27.85 10.50 26.53
CA ALA A 59 28.79 11.37 27.25
C ALA A 59 28.90 10.97 28.73
N ASP A 60 27.78 10.70 29.44
CA ASP A 60 27.83 10.19 30.83
C ASP A 60 28.60 8.86 30.90
N ARG A 61 28.37 7.95 29.95
CA ARG A 61 29.11 6.68 29.86
C ARG A 61 30.61 6.89 29.71
N ASP A 62 31.05 7.73 28.78
CA ASP A 62 32.48 7.98 28.53
C ASP A 62 33.13 8.66 29.75
N MET A 63 32.37 9.51 30.45
CA MET A 63 32.78 10.12 31.72
C MET A 63 33.10 9.05 32.77
N TYR A 64 32.24 8.04 32.91
CA TYR A 64 32.46 6.89 33.80
C TYR A 64 33.64 6.03 33.39
N GLN A 65 33.79 5.77 32.09
CA GLN A 65 34.89 4.96 31.57
C GLN A 65 36.25 5.63 31.85
N GLY A 66 36.34 6.94 31.64
CA GLY A 66 37.53 7.72 31.98
C GLY A 66 37.82 7.72 33.49
N LEU A 67 36.81 7.87 34.37
CA LEU A 67 36.99 7.77 35.82
C LEU A 67 37.44 6.35 36.25
N SER A 68 36.86 5.31 35.66
CA SER A 68 37.22 3.91 35.92
C SER A 68 38.67 3.64 35.52
N ALA A 69 39.11 4.13 34.36
CA ALA A 69 40.49 4.00 33.90
C ALA A 69 41.47 4.78 34.80
N MET A 70 41.06 5.94 35.33
CA MET A 70 41.83 6.67 36.36
C MET A 70 41.94 5.87 37.67
N GLN A 71 40.87 5.22 38.11
CA GLN A 71 40.90 4.36 39.31
C GLN A 71 41.81 3.15 39.12
N GLU A 72 41.80 2.55 37.93
CA GLU A 72 42.72 1.48 37.52
C GLU A 72 44.18 1.97 37.55
N MET A 73 44.45 3.15 36.97
CA MET A 73 45.77 3.79 36.98
C MET A 73 46.23 4.22 38.39
N ALA A 74 45.33 4.43 39.34
CA ALA A 74 45.68 4.69 40.74
C ALA A 74 46.03 3.41 41.54
N ALA A 75 45.59 2.24 41.09
CA ALA A 75 45.69 0.96 41.79
C ALA A 75 46.87 0.07 41.31
N LEU A 76 47.94 0.71 40.81
CA LEU A 76 49.11 0.20 40.02
C LEU A 76 49.83 -1.08 40.49
N ASP A 77 49.42 -1.75 41.57
CA ASP A 77 49.94 -3.06 41.98
C ASP A 77 49.21 -4.25 41.30
N SER A 78 48.23 -4.01 40.40
CA SER A 78 47.30 -5.07 39.95
C SER A 78 46.82 -5.06 38.48
N THR A 79 47.41 -4.27 37.57
CA THR A 79 46.86 -4.06 36.22
C THR A 79 47.78 -4.59 35.10
N ASN A 80 47.21 -5.34 34.14
CA ASN A 80 47.93 -5.86 32.94
C ASN A 80 48.18 -4.79 31.86
N ARG A 81 47.66 -3.56 32.04
CA ARG A 81 47.75 -2.46 31.08
C ARG A 81 48.90 -1.53 31.44
N THR A 82 49.57 -0.98 30.43
CA THR A 82 50.63 0.00 30.66
C THR A 82 50.06 1.35 31.07
N VAL A 83 50.83 2.12 31.84
CA VAL A 83 50.49 3.50 32.23
C VAL A 83 50.17 4.36 31.00
N SER A 84 50.89 4.15 29.89
CA SER A 84 50.68 4.89 28.64
C SER A 84 49.36 4.52 27.94
N GLU A 85 48.89 3.28 28.06
CA GLU A 85 47.59 2.86 27.49
C GLU A 85 46.43 3.40 28.33
N LEU A 86 46.56 3.39 29.66
CA LEU A 86 45.55 3.98 30.55
C LEU A 86 45.49 5.50 30.39
N GLU A 87 46.64 6.17 30.28
CA GLU A 87 46.69 7.61 30.00
C GLU A 87 45.98 7.97 28.69
N ALA A 88 46.22 7.21 27.62
CA ALA A 88 45.56 7.43 26.33
C ALA A 88 44.04 7.22 26.42
N ASP A 89 43.58 6.13 27.05
CA ASP A 89 42.14 5.85 27.24
C ASP A 89 41.45 6.92 28.09
N ILE A 90 42.09 7.39 29.17
CA ILE A 90 41.51 8.40 30.05
C ILE A 90 41.29 9.71 29.28
N LEU A 91 42.32 10.17 28.56
CA LEU A 91 42.24 11.41 27.79
C LEU A 91 41.26 11.30 26.62
N ASP A 92 41.26 10.17 25.91
CA ASP A 92 40.34 9.93 24.78
C ASP A 92 38.88 9.89 25.23
N ASN A 93 38.56 9.18 26.32
CA ASN A 93 37.21 9.17 26.87
C ASN A 93 36.77 10.57 27.30
N PHE A 94 37.65 11.35 27.93
CA PHE A 94 37.31 12.71 28.34
C PHE A 94 37.12 13.68 27.17
N ASP A 95 37.92 13.56 26.11
CA ASP A 95 37.71 14.33 24.89
C ASP A 95 36.38 13.95 24.22
N GLN A 96 36.01 12.66 24.21
CA GLN A 96 34.72 12.18 23.71
C GLN A 96 33.53 12.74 24.50
N VAL A 97 33.63 12.94 25.82
CA VAL A 97 32.57 13.55 26.63
C VAL A 97 32.20 14.94 26.10
N LEU A 98 33.19 15.81 25.92
CA LEU A 98 32.94 17.17 25.41
C LEU A 98 32.42 17.15 23.98
N GLN A 99 32.98 16.29 23.13
CA GLN A 99 32.52 16.14 21.76
C GLN A 99 31.05 15.72 21.70
N ARG A 100 30.62 14.77 22.53
CA ARG A 100 29.22 14.31 22.54
C ARG A 100 28.25 15.34 23.09
N VAL A 101 28.67 16.17 24.05
CA VAL A 101 27.86 17.29 24.52
C VAL A 101 27.72 18.35 23.41
N ASP A 102 28.79 18.64 22.67
CA ASP A 102 28.73 19.54 21.51
C ASP A 102 27.90 18.96 20.35
N GLU A 103 27.94 17.64 20.12
CA GLU A 103 27.09 16.94 19.15
C GLU A 103 25.61 17.05 19.55
N ALA A 104 25.28 16.83 20.83
CA ALA A 104 23.93 17.00 21.36
C ALA A 104 23.44 18.43 21.14
N GLU A 105 24.27 19.42 21.45
CA GLU A 105 23.94 20.83 21.23
C GLU A 105 23.73 21.14 19.74
N ALA A 106 24.60 20.65 18.86
CA ALA A 106 24.51 20.88 17.41
C ALA A 106 23.22 20.32 16.81
N ILE A 107 22.78 19.14 17.26
CA ILE A 107 21.51 18.51 16.86
C ILE A 107 20.34 19.45 17.18
N LEU A 108 20.26 19.97 18.40
CA LEU A 108 19.17 20.84 18.85
C LEU A 108 19.24 22.24 18.25
N ASN A 109 20.44 22.73 17.94
CA ASN A 109 20.65 24.08 17.41
C ASN A 109 19.98 24.29 16.04
N ASN A 110 19.71 23.20 15.30
CA ASN A 110 18.93 23.23 14.06
C ASN A 110 17.54 23.87 14.25
N ASN A 111 16.94 23.75 15.44
CA ASN A 111 15.69 24.40 15.83
C ASN A 111 15.76 25.01 17.23
N ARG A 112 16.81 25.79 17.47
CA ARG A 112 17.06 26.40 18.78
C ARG A 112 15.82 27.04 19.43
N SER A 113 14.98 27.74 18.66
CA SER A 113 13.77 28.39 19.18
C SER A 113 12.73 27.44 19.78
N VAL A 114 12.71 26.18 19.35
CA VAL A 114 11.81 25.13 19.87
C VAL A 114 12.32 24.66 21.22
N TRP A 115 13.61 24.32 21.28
CA TRP A 115 14.25 23.75 22.46
C TRP A 115 14.50 24.77 23.59
N GLU A 116 14.69 26.06 23.27
CA GLU A 116 14.83 27.14 24.27
C GLU A 116 13.54 27.52 25.01
N LYS A 117 12.38 27.09 24.49
CA LYS A 117 11.08 27.39 25.08
C LYS A 117 10.87 26.69 26.43
N TYR A 118 11.51 25.54 26.59
CA TYR A 118 11.33 24.67 27.76
C TYR A 118 12.48 24.87 28.74
N ARG A 119 12.14 24.78 30.02
CA ARG A 119 13.08 24.96 31.12
C ARG A 119 12.93 23.82 32.11
N ASN A 120 14.04 23.43 32.71
CA ASN A 120 14.06 22.48 33.79
C ASN A 120 13.17 22.97 34.95
N THR A 121 12.38 22.09 35.54
CA THR A 121 11.45 22.44 36.62
C THR A 121 12.16 22.85 37.92
N THR A 122 13.39 22.39 38.12
CA THR A 122 14.17 22.62 39.34
C THR A 122 15.17 23.75 39.17
N SER A 123 15.99 23.70 38.12
CA SER A 123 17.06 24.68 37.91
C SER A 123 16.62 25.92 37.12
N ASN A 124 15.47 25.85 36.45
CA ASN A 124 14.96 26.87 35.52
C ASN A 124 15.90 27.18 34.34
N LYS A 125 16.85 26.28 34.04
CA LYS A 125 17.74 26.38 32.88
C LYS A 125 17.09 25.81 31.63
N THR A 126 17.43 26.35 30.46
CA THR A 126 17.17 25.69 29.17
C THR A 126 18.15 24.53 28.97
N VAL A 127 17.89 23.67 27.99
CA VAL A 127 18.81 22.59 27.63
C VAL A 127 20.20 23.13 27.24
N PHE A 128 20.25 24.27 26.53
CA PHE A 128 21.52 24.91 26.15
C PHE A 128 22.26 25.49 27.35
N GLU A 129 21.54 26.12 28.29
CA GLU A 129 22.13 26.59 29.57
C GLU A 129 22.64 25.40 30.42
N SER A 130 22.02 24.22 30.28
CA SER A 130 22.46 22.99 30.94
C SER A 130 23.72 22.41 30.27
N PHE A 131 23.80 22.40 28.93
CA PHE A 131 25.01 21.98 28.21
C PHE A 131 26.21 22.87 28.50
N GLU A 132 26.02 24.19 28.57
CA GLU A 132 27.08 25.12 28.97
C GLU A 132 27.57 24.86 30.40
N GLN A 133 26.66 24.53 31.33
CA GLN A 133 27.04 24.14 32.69
C GLN A 133 27.83 22.83 32.69
N VAL A 134 27.39 21.81 31.95
CA VAL A 134 28.10 20.53 31.84
C VAL A 134 29.52 20.74 31.29
N LYS A 135 29.67 21.53 30.23
CA LYS A 135 30.98 21.85 29.65
C LYS A 135 31.88 22.59 30.64
N ALA A 136 31.33 23.51 31.43
CA ALA A 136 32.09 24.22 32.46
C ALA A 136 32.54 23.30 33.60
N ASP A 137 31.61 22.52 34.16
CA ASP A 137 31.85 21.64 35.32
C ASP A 137 32.79 20.49 34.92
N PHE A 138 32.49 19.82 33.80
CA PHE A 138 33.32 18.75 33.29
C PHE A 138 34.68 19.26 32.78
N GLY A 139 34.73 20.40 32.09
CA GLY A 139 35.97 20.98 31.59
C GLY A 139 36.95 21.34 32.71
N GLY A 140 36.45 21.90 33.82
CA GLY A 140 37.25 22.16 35.01
C GLY A 140 37.78 20.89 35.66
N TRP A 141 36.93 19.86 35.78
CA TRP A 141 37.34 18.56 36.30
C TRP A 141 38.35 17.85 35.37
N TYR A 142 38.12 17.88 34.06
CA TYR A 142 38.97 17.31 33.03
C TYR A 142 40.38 17.90 33.06
N GLU A 143 40.51 19.22 33.21
CA GLU A 143 41.82 19.86 33.27
C GLU A 143 42.64 19.35 34.48
N ILE A 144 41.99 19.22 35.63
CA ILE A 144 42.59 18.66 36.85
C ILE A 144 42.97 17.18 36.61
N ALA A 145 42.06 16.39 36.05
CA ALA A 145 42.25 14.98 35.76
C ALA A 145 43.42 14.75 34.77
N ALA A 146 43.45 15.49 33.66
CA ALA A 146 44.49 15.43 32.64
C ALA A 146 45.86 15.87 33.20
N GLN A 147 45.91 16.85 34.10
CA GLN A 147 47.14 17.21 34.81
C GLN A 147 47.60 16.11 35.78
N MET A 148 46.69 15.41 36.46
CA MET A 148 47.03 14.28 37.33
C MET A 148 47.61 13.11 36.53
N VAL A 149 47.00 12.80 35.39
CA VAL A 149 47.44 11.73 34.48
C VAL A 149 48.82 12.05 33.91
N ARG A 150 49.00 13.22 33.27
CA ARG A 150 50.28 13.62 32.64
C ARG A 150 51.45 13.73 33.61
N ASN A 151 51.18 14.06 34.88
CA ASN A 151 52.21 14.16 35.91
C ASN A 151 52.40 12.85 36.71
N ASN A 152 51.72 11.76 36.33
CA ASN A 152 51.73 10.48 37.02
C ASN A 152 51.38 10.59 38.53
N ARG A 153 50.37 11.42 38.86
CA ARG A 153 49.88 11.68 40.23
C ARG A 153 48.46 11.16 40.45
N VAL A 154 48.06 10.10 39.75
CA VAL A 154 46.68 9.59 39.74
C VAL A 154 46.27 8.98 41.10
N SER A 155 47.21 8.63 41.98
CA SER A 155 46.91 8.22 43.37
C SER A 155 46.22 9.30 44.23
N VAL A 156 46.17 10.55 43.76
CA VAL A 156 45.52 11.69 44.43
C VAL A 156 44.01 11.75 44.15
N ILE A 157 43.44 10.86 43.32
CA ILE A 157 41.98 10.81 43.05
C ILE A 157 41.12 10.62 44.32
N TYR A 158 41.70 10.08 45.40
CA TYR A 158 41.03 9.92 46.70
C TYR A 158 41.04 11.20 47.56
N ALA A 159 41.59 12.31 47.06
CA ALA A 159 41.43 13.62 47.68
C ALA A 159 39.94 14.02 47.67
N THR A 160 39.46 14.59 48.77
CA THR A 160 38.02 14.70 49.08
C THR A 160 37.20 15.53 48.09
N THR A 161 37.80 16.35 47.22
CA THR A 161 37.07 17.25 46.32
C THR A 161 36.99 16.76 44.86
N PHE A 162 37.86 15.84 44.42
CA PHE A 162 37.92 15.44 43.00
C PHE A 162 36.68 14.65 42.55
N LEU A 163 36.17 13.77 43.41
CA LEU A 163 34.96 13.00 43.13
C LEU A 163 33.69 13.86 43.28
N ASP A 164 33.73 14.89 44.12
CA ASP A 164 32.63 15.86 44.25
C ASP A 164 32.46 16.68 42.97
N ASP A 165 33.57 17.13 42.37
CA ASP A 165 33.57 17.85 41.08
C ASP A 165 33.06 16.95 39.93
N PHE A 166 33.44 15.66 39.90
CA PHE A 166 32.89 14.68 38.95
C PHE A 166 31.37 14.51 39.12
N ASN A 167 30.90 14.40 40.37
CA ASN A 167 29.48 14.27 40.66
C ASN A 167 28.70 15.54 40.31
N SER A 168 29.32 16.73 40.39
CA SER A 168 28.75 17.98 39.92
C SER A 168 28.54 17.96 38.40
N ALA A 169 29.56 17.57 37.64
CA ALA A 169 29.47 17.43 36.18
C ALA A 169 28.36 16.44 35.76
N ARG A 170 28.28 15.30 36.47
CA ARG A 170 27.21 14.30 36.27
C ARG A 170 25.82 14.86 36.57
N THR A 171 25.71 15.64 37.63
CA THR A 171 24.44 16.29 38.00
C THR A 171 23.98 17.22 36.89
N GLY A 172 24.92 17.96 36.26
CA GLY A 172 24.64 18.76 35.08
C GLY A 172 24.14 17.94 33.87
N MET A 173 24.72 16.76 33.63
CA MET A 173 24.29 15.87 32.52
C MET A 173 22.88 15.30 32.74
N ASN A 174 22.57 14.92 33.98
CA ASN A 174 21.22 14.50 34.36
C ASN A 174 20.23 15.65 34.17
N GLU A 175 20.58 16.87 34.60
CA GLU A 175 19.73 18.05 34.42
C GLU A 175 19.50 18.36 32.93
N ALA A 176 20.51 18.23 32.08
CA ALA A 176 20.38 18.40 30.63
C ALA A 176 19.44 17.34 30.01
N THR A 177 19.53 16.10 30.47
CA THR A 177 18.67 14.99 30.06
C THR A 177 17.22 15.20 30.49
N ASP A 178 16.99 15.59 31.75
CA ASP A 178 15.65 15.92 32.27
C ASP A 178 15.02 17.08 31.48
N THR A 179 15.84 18.09 31.14
CA THR A 179 15.36 19.25 30.37
C THR A 179 15.00 18.88 28.92
N LEU A 180 15.74 17.95 28.32
CA LEU A 180 15.40 17.37 27.01
C LEU A 180 14.06 16.62 27.06
N GLU A 181 13.85 15.82 28.09
CA GLU A 181 12.58 15.09 28.28
C GLU A 181 11.39 16.03 28.43
N ILE A 182 11.52 17.06 29.28
CA ILE A 182 10.50 18.11 29.45
C ILE A 182 10.21 18.82 28.11
N ALA A 183 11.26 19.13 27.34
CA ALA A 183 11.12 19.79 26.06
C ALA A 183 10.40 18.92 25.01
N MET A 184 10.74 17.63 24.95
CA MET A 184 10.09 16.67 24.07
C MET A 184 8.60 16.52 24.39
N ILE A 185 8.26 16.34 25.66
CA ILE A 185 6.86 16.20 26.11
C ILE A 185 6.07 17.49 25.79
N GLY A 186 6.65 18.65 26.09
CA GLY A 186 5.99 19.93 25.86
C GLY A 186 5.73 20.23 24.38
N GLU A 187 6.62 19.82 23.46
CA GLU A 187 6.36 19.96 22.02
C GLU A 187 5.32 18.98 21.51
N VAL A 188 5.30 17.74 22.01
CA VAL A 188 4.23 16.79 21.67
C VAL A 188 2.86 17.35 22.08
N ASP A 189 2.76 17.97 23.26
CA ASP A 189 1.53 18.63 23.71
C ASP A 189 1.17 19.86 22.86
N ALA A 190 2.15 20.65 22.43
CA ALA A 190 1.92 21.78 21.52
C ALA A 190 1.38 21.33 20.16
N ILE A 191 1.93 20.24 19.60
CA ILE A 191 1.48 19.61 18.37
C ILE A 191 0.05 19.04 18.54
N SER A 192 -0.23 18.37 19.66
CA SER A 192 -1.56 17.84 19.98
C SER A 192 -2.63 18.94 20.08
N ASN A 193 -2.30 20.08 20.70
CA ASN A 193 -3.20 21.23 20.75
C ASN A 193 -3.47 21.85 19.38
N LEU A 194 -2.46 21.88 18.49
CA LEU A 194 -2.63 22.32 17.12
C LEU A 194 -3.61 21.40 16.35
N ILE A 195 -3.49 20.07 16.51
CA ILE A 195 -4.44 19.10 15.93
C ILE A 195 -5.88 19.39 16.38
N ASN A 196 -6.09 19.59 17.69
CA ASN A 196 -7.43 19.82 18.26
C ASN A 196 -8.06 21.14 17.77
N THR A 197 -7.28 22.22 17.70
CA THR A 197 -7.78 23.51 17.17
C THR A 197 -8.10 23.44 15.67
N SER A 198 -7.29 22.72 14.88
CA SER A 198 -7.56 22.48 13.46
C SER A 198 -8.83 21.65 13.23
N ALA A 199 -9.05 20.59 14.02
CA ALA A 199 -10.26 19.78 13.94
C ALA A 199 -11.53 20.60 14.21
N LEU A 200 -11.49 21.50 15.19
CA LEU A 200 -12.61 22.38 15.53
C LEU A 200 -12.93 23.37 14.40
N MET A 201 -11.91 23.92 13.72
CA MET A 201 -12.11 24.80 12.56
C MET A 201 -12.78 24.09 11.39
N ILE A 202 -12.46 22.81 11.14
CA ILE A 202 -13.09 22.00 10.10
C ILE A 202 -14.60 21.82 10.38
N ILE A 203 -14.96 21.50 11.62
CA ILE A 203 -16.37 21.32 12.03
C ILE A 203 -17.18 22.61 11.80
N ILE A 204 -16.62 23.77 12.12
CA ILE A 204 -17.28 25.07 11.93
C ILE A 204 -17.55 25.35 10.44
N VAL A 205 -16.58 25.08 9.57
CA VAL A 205 -16.71 25.31 8.12
C VAL A 205 -17.81 24.41 7.52
N VAL A 206 -17.85 23.14 7.93
CA VAL A 206 -18.89 22.20 7.50
C VAL A 206 -20.27 22.65 7.98
N ALA A 207 -20.41 23.04 9.24
CA ALA A 207 -21.68 23.51 9.79
C ALA A 207 -22.21 24.77 9.08
N ALA A 208 -21.33 25.74 8.79
CA ALA A 208 -21.71 26.96 8.06
C ALA A 208 -22.22 26.67 6.64
N SER A 209 -21.63 25.68 5.95
CA SER A 209 -22.06 25.29 4.60
C SER A 209 -23.48 24.70 4.57
N PHE A 210 -23.87 23.91 5.57
CA PHE A 210 -25.21 23.33 5.68
C PHE A 210 -26.29 24.39 5.89
N ILE A 211 -26.01 25.40 6.72
CA ILE A 211 -26.96 26.50 7.01
C ILE A 211 -27.27 27.30 5.74
N ILE A 212 -26.27 27.56 4.91
CA ILE A 212 -26.42 28.31 3.64
C ILE A 212 -27.31 27.54 2.66
N VAL A 213 -27.11 26.22 2.54
CA VAL A 213 -27.91 25.37 1.64
C VAL A 213 -29.37 25.35 2.07
N ILE A 214 -29.66 25.17 3.36
CA ILE A 214 -31.03 25.14 3.89
C ILE A 214 -31.77 26.46 3.65
N GLY A 215 -31.10 27.61 3.85
CA GLY A 215 -31.68 28.93 3.63
C GLY A 215 -32.07 29.18 2.16
N LEU A 216 -31.23 28.75 1.21
CA LEU A 216 -31.48 28.91 -0.22
C LEU A 216 -32.66 28.05 -0.71
N THR A 217 -32.84 26.85 -0.17
CA THR A 217 -33.96 25.96 -0.54
C THR A 217 -35.32 26.53 -0.11
N LEU A 218 -35.43 27.11 1.09
CA LEU A 218 -36.68 27.67 1.60
C LEU A 218 -37.18 28.87 0.77
N ILE A 219 -36.27 29.70 0.26
CA ILE A 219 -36.62 30.91 -0.52
C ILE A 219 -37.24 30.56 -1.88
N VAL A 220 -36.75 29.51 -2.56
CA VAL A 220 -37.21 29.13 -3.90
C VAL A 220 -38.62 28.51 -3.84
N THR A 221 -38.89 27.66 -2.85
CA THR A 221 -40.16 26.94 -2.72
C THR A 221 -41.35 27.88 -2.46
N ASN A 222 -41.15 28.94 -1.67
CA ASN A 222 -42.24 29.81 -1.22
C ASN A 222 -42.79 30.77 -2.31
N ASN A 223 -42.00 31.06 -3.35
CA ASN A 223 -42.39 31.97 -4.43
C ASN A 223 -43.25 31.30 -5.52
N ILE A 224 -43.03 30.01 -5.82
CA ILE A 224 -43.76 29.30 -6.88
C ILE A 224 -45.19 28.97 -6.46
N ALA A 225 -45.41 28.57 -5.20
CA ALA A 225 -46.71 28.11 -4.72
C ALA A 225 -47.82 29.20 -4.73
N ARG A 226 -47.48 30.49 -4.72
CA ARG A 226 -48.44 31.59 -4.59
C ARG A 226 -49.15 31.98 -5.89
N ILE A 227 -48.50 31.78 -7.05
CA ILE A 227 -49.00 32.25 -8.35
C ILE A 227 -50.01 31.24 -8.95
N VAL A 228 -49.74 29.95 -8.82
CA VAL A 228 -50.58 28.87 -9.38
C VAL A 228 -52.01 28.87 -8.78
N ARG A 229 -52.16 29.18 -7.48
CA ARG A 229 -53.48 29.23 -6.83
C ARG A 229 -54.41 30.32 -7.36
N ARG A 230 -53.90 31.41 -7.96
CA ARG A 230 -54.75 32.51 -8.45
C ARG A 230 -55.32 32.27 -9.84
N ALA A 231 -54.57 31.59 -10.72
CA ALA A 231 -55.02 31.26 -12.07
C ALA A 231 -56.17 30.24 -12.07
N SER A 232 -56.12 29.26 -11.16
CA SER A 232 -57.15 28.21 -11.02
C SER A 232 -58.54 28.81 -10.78
N ASN A 233 -58.66 29.82 -9.93
CA ASN A 233 -59.97 30.38 -9.56
C ASN A 233 -60.70 31.13 -10.68
N MET A 234 -60.04 31.54 -11.76
CA MET A 234 -60.67 32.29 -12.86
C MET A 234 -61.34 31.39 -13.91
N LEU A 235 -60.75 30.22 -14.14
CA LEU A 235 -61.31 29.25 -15.10
C LEU A 235 -62.64 28.68 -14.60
N ASP A 236 -62.77 28.49 -13.29
CA ASP A 236 -64.01 27.99 -12.70
C ASP A 236 -65.20 28.93 -12.97
N GLU A 237 -65.01 30.25 -12.96
CA GLU A 237 -66.09 31.23 -13.19
C GLU A 237 -66.55 31.33 -14.66
N LEU A 238 -65.64 31.26 -15.64
CA LEU A 238 -66.00 31.32 -17.07
C LEU A 238 -66.84 30.11 -17.52
N SER A 239 -66.56 28.94 -16.94
CA SER A 239 -67.26 27.70 -17.28
C SER A 239 -68.75 27.72 -16.88
N ALA A 240 -69.13 28.59 -15.94
CA ALA A 240 -70.49 28.72 -15.45
C ALA A 240 -71.38 29.68 -16.27
N GLY A 241 -70.88 30.24 -17.39
CA GLY A 241 -71.61 31.23 -18.21
C GLY A 241 -71.56 32.65 -17.65
N HIS A 242 -70.80 32.87 -16.57
CA HIS A 242 -70.54 34.18 -15.99
C HIS A 242 -69.30 34.82 -16.64
N LEU A 243 -69.52 35.68 -17.63
CA LEU A 243 -68.45 36.22 -18.47
C LEU A 243 -67.64 37.38 -17.83
N SER A 244 -67.74 37.61 -16.51
CA SER A 244 -67.31 38.87 -15.84
C SER A 244 -66.04 38.84 -14.97
N THR A 245 -65.53 37.67 -14.52
CA THR A 245 -64.39 37.59 -13.56
C THR A 245 -63.00 37.76 -14.23
N ARG A 246 -62.02 38.44 -13.59
CA ARG A 246 -60.66 38.71 -14.12
C ARG A 246 -59.56 38.61 -13.03
N VAL A 247 -58.31 38.24 -13.37
CA VAL A 247 -57.15 38.14 -12.44
C VAL A 247 -56.08 39.20 -12.72
N ASP A 248 -55.60 39.89 -11.68
CA ASP A 248 -54.62 40.98 -11.75
C ASP A 248 -53.16 40.50 -11.57
N ILE A 249 -52.23 41.03 -12.37
CA ILE A 249 -50.81 40.63 -12.41
C ILE A 249 -49.94 41.84 -12.03
N LYS A 250 -49.09 41.71 -10.99
CA LYS A 250 -48.10 42.76 -10.66
C LYS A 250 -47.05 42.90 -11.77
N ASP A 251 -46.87 44.12 -12.27
CA ASP A 251 -45.94 44.43 -13.36
C ASP A 251 -44.48 44.06 -13.05
N GLY A 252 -43.89 43.23 -13.92
CA GLY A 252 -42.46 42.92 -13.92
C GLY A 252 -42.09 41.43 -14.02
N SER A 253 -43.03 40.50 -13.84
CA SER A 253 -42.79 39.08 -14.09
C SER A 253 -42.96 38.75 -15.59
N ARG A 254 -41.94 38.13 -16.19
CA ARG A 254 -41.92 37.65 -17.58
C ARG A 254 -41.79 36.12 -17.65
N ASP A 255 -42.20 35.43 -16.59
CA ASP A 255 -42.20 33.98 -16.57
C ASP A 255 -43.40 33.41 -17.34
N GLU A 256 -43.31 32.12 -17.67
CA GLU A 256 -44.34 31.42 -18.45
C GLU A 256 -45.74 31.49 -17.80
N MET A 257 -45.80 31.71 -16.47
CA MET A 257 -47.04 31.79 -15.70
C MET A 257 -47.80 33.11 -15.89
N SER A 258 -47.11 34.20 -16.22
CA SER A 258 -47.72 35.54 -16.38
C SER A 258 -48.36 35.77 -17.75
N LEU A 259 -47.87 35.08 -18.79
CA LEU A 259 -48.42 35.17 -20.15
C LEU A 259 -49.78 34.47 -20.26
N MET A 260 -49.97 33.38 -19.51
CA MET A 260 -51.21 32.59 -19.49
C MET A 260 -52.42 33.40 -19.01
N ILE A 261 -52.26 34.19 -17.94
CA ILE A 261 -53.37 34.94 -17.33
C ILE A 261 -53.88 36.08 -18.23
N LYS A 262 -53.03 36.71 -19.05
CA LYS A 262 -53.43 37.84 -19.93
C LYS A 262 -54.37 37.44 -21.07
N LYS A 263 -54.16 36.26 -21.68
CA LYS A 263 -54.97 35.82 -22.83
C LYS A 263 -56.38 35.41 -22.43
N MET A 264 -56.57 34.92 -21.21
CA MET A 264 -57.89 34.53 -20.71
C MET A 264 -58.85 35.69 -20.47
N ASN A 265 -58.36 36.92 -20.22
CA ASN A 265 -59.22 38.09 -19.97
C ASN A 265 -59.87 38.65 -21.25
N VAL A 266 -59.25 38.53 -22.43
CA VAL A 266 -59.70 39.15 -23.70
C VAL A 266 -60.83 38.36 -24.37
N PHE A 267 -60.81 37.04 -24.27
CA PHE A 267 -61.79 36.17 -24.91
C PHE A 267 -63.21 36.31 -24.33
N ALA A 268 -63.33 36.76 -23.07
CA ALA A 268 -64.60 36.84 -22.37
C ALA A 268 -65.51 38.02 -22.80
N ASP A 269 -65.00 39.06 -23.48
CA ASP A 269 -65.77 40.30 -23.76
C ASP A 269 -66.59 40.27 -25.07
N ASP A 270 -66.23 39.47 -26.08
CA ASP A 270 -66.78 39.57 -27.46
C ASP A 270 -68.09 38.79 -27.67
N LEU A 271 -68.26 37.69 -26.93
CA LEU A 271 -69.43 36.82 -27.02
C LEU A 271 -70.73 37.46 -26.49
N GLN A 272 -70.66 38.53 -25.70
CA GLN A 272 -71.82 39.02 -24.95
C GLN A 272 -72.73 40.01 -25.72
N ASN A 273 -72.24 40.75 -26.74
CA ASN A 273 -72.93 41.99 -27.17
C ASN A 273 -73.42 42.11 -28.63
N ASN A 274 -72.93 41.37 -29.64
CA ASN A 274 -73.22 41.70 -31.06
C ASN A 274 -74.11 40.71 -31.84
N PHE A 275 -74.12 39.42 -31.50
CA PHE A 275 -74.77 38.41 -32.36
C PHE A 275 -76.27 38.19 -32.08
N VAL A 276 -76.70 38.26 -30.82
CA VAL A 276 -78.03 37.79 -30.40
C VAL A 276 -79.19 38.75 -30.79
N GLY A 277 -78.93 39.94 -31.35
CA GLY A 277 -79.95 41.00 -31.53
C GLY A 277 -80.74 41.12 -32.86
N ASN A 278 -80.19 40.77 -34.04
CA ASN A 278 -80.72 41.23 -35.35
C ASN A 278 -81.69 40.25 -36.08
N LEU A 279 -81.68 38.96 -35.75
CA LEU A 279 -82.41 37.92 -36.51
C LEU A 279 -83.94 37.89 -36.31
N GLN A 280 -84.48 38.61 -35.33
CA GLN A 280 -85.90 38.49 -34.96
C GLN A 280 -86.89 39.29 -35.84
N LYS A 281 -86.48 40.03 -36.90
CA LYS A 281 -87.36 40.99 -37.63
C LYS A 281 -87.83 40.62 -39.08
N ILE A 282 -87.08 39.84 -39.89
CA ILE A 282 -87.38 39.62 -41.34
C ILE A 282 -88.45 38.55 -41.63
N SER A 283 -88.69 37.62 -40.72
CA SER A 283 -89.50 36.42 -41.00
C SER A 283 -91.02 36.61 -41.15
N HIS A 284 -91.55 37.83 -41.05
CA HIS A 284 -93.00 38.10 -40.99
C HIS A 284 -93.61 38.75 -42.26
N GLY A 285 -92.88 38.78 -43.40
CA GLY A 285 -93.38 39.30 -44.69
C GLY A 285 -93.40 40.82 -44.82
N ASP A 286 -92.84 41.53 -43.83
CA ASP A 286 -92.56 42.96 -43.88
C ASP A 286 -91.20 43.19 -44.54
N LEU A 287 -91.21 43.78 -45.73
CA LEU A 287 -90.05 43.87 -46.61
C LEU A 287 -89.31 45.24 -46.50
N ASN A 288 -89.22 45.82 -45.28
CA ASN A 288 -88.52 47.10 -44.97
C ASN A 288 -87.69 47.06 -43.62
N VAL A 289 -86.40 46.63 -43.57
CA VAL A 289 -85.54 46.50 -42.34
C VAL A 289 -84.06 46.99 -42.57
N ASP A 290 -83.31 47.47 -41.53
CA ASP A 290 -81.96 48.11 -41.61
C ASP A 290 -80.83 47.39 -40.79
N ILE A 291 -79.61 47.17 -41.34
CA ILE A 291 -78.60 46.17 -40.87
C ILE A 291 -77.11 46.62 -41.11
N ASP A 292 -76.20 46.52 -40.11
CA ASP A 292 -74.81 47.09 -40.09
C ASP A 292 -73.64 46.06 -39.85
N ASN A 293 -72.42 46.33 -40.36
CA ASN A 293 -71.22 45.44 -40.36
C ASN A 293 -70.09 45.89 -39.39
N THR A 294 -69.47 44.98 -38.61
CA THR A 294 -68.50 45.34 -37.53
C THR A 294 -67.03 44.89 -37.70
N ASP A 295 -66.72 43.98 -38.61
CA ASP A 295 -65.36 43.56 -38.98
C ASP A 295 -65.30 43.33 -40.49
N GLU A 296 -64.12 43.45 -41.12
CA GLU A 296 -63.96 43.17 -42.55
C GLU A 296 -64.20 41.69 -42.91
N GLN A 297 -64.25 40.83 -41.89
CA GLN A 297 -64.67 39.43 -41.96
C GLN A 297 -66.00 39.19 -41.22
N ASP A 298 -66.83 40.21 -41.01
CA ASP A 298 -68.19 40.07 -40.52
C ASP A 298 -69.11 39.55 -41.63
N GLU A 299 -69.41 38.26 -41.54
CA GLU A 299 -70.18 37.53 -42.54
C GLU A 299 -71.71 37.60 -42.31
N ILE A 300 -72.17 38.29 -41.26
CA ILE A 300 -73.54 38.10 -40.75
C ILE A 300 -74.55 39.17 -41.26
N SER A 301 -74.12 40.38 -41.65
CA SER A 301 -75.04 41.51 -41.93
C SER A 301 -75.48 41.78 -43.39
N PRO A 302 -74.64 41.68 -44.45
CA PRO A 302 -75.00 42.06 -45.83
C PRO A 302 -76.03 41.16 -46.54
N ALA A 303 -76.24 39.93 -46.06
CA ALA A 303 -77.08 38.94 -46.73
C ALA A 303 -78.60 39.21 -46.60
N LEU A 304 -79.03 40.07 -45.67
CA LEU A 304 -80.45 40.26 -45.36
C LEU A 304 -81.18 41.34 -46.20
N GLN A 305 -80.51 42.22 -46.98
CA GLN A 305 -81.14 43.40 -47.65
C GLN A 305 -81.64 43.18 -49.11
N GLN A 306 -81.15 42.17 -49.84
CA GLN A 306 -81.34 42.06 -51.31
C GLN A 306 -82.64 41.33 -51.75
N THR A 307 -83.37 40.70 -50.83
CA THR A 307 -84.44 39.73 -51.14
C THR A 307 -85.80 40.36 -51.53
N VAL A 308 -85.95 41.68 -51.43
CA VAL A 308 -87.25 42.38 -51.38
C VAL A 308 -87.84 42.84 -52.75
N ALA A 309 -87.03 43.24 -53.74
CA ALA A 309 -87.49 44.08 -54.87
C ALA A 309 -88.06 43.35 -56.12
N SER A 310 -87.90 42.04 -56.26
CA SER A 310 -88.01 41.31 -57.54
C SER A 310 -89.37 40.70 -57.91
N LEU A 311 -90.43 40.89 -57.09
CA LEU A 311 -91.64 40.05 -57.12
C LEU A 311 -92.88 40.56 -57.94
N LYS A 312 -92.77 41.55 -58.86
CA LYS A 312 -93.97 42.22 -59.48
C LYS A 312 -94.16 42.15 -61.02
N LEU A 313 -93.22 41.66 -61.83
CA LEU A 313 -93.20 41.83 -63.32
C LEU A 313 -93.73 40.62 -64.19
N LEU A 314 -93.68 39.37 -63.72
CA LEU A 314 -93.79 38.05 -64.42
C LEU A 314 -94.99 37.63 -65.23
N ILE A 315 -96.15 38.21 -65.00
CA ILE A 315 -97.40 37.47 -65.26
C ILE A 315 -97.89 37.63 -66.73
N SER A 316 -97.34 38.55 -67.53
CA SER A 316 -97.93 38.99 -68.83
C SER A 316 -97.50 38.24 -70.10
N GLU A 317 -96.44 37.44 -70.09
CA GLU A 317 -95.69 37.11 -71.32
C GLU A 317 -95.72 35.58 -71.64
N ALA A 318 -96.39 34.77 -70.80
CA ALA A 318 -96.38 33.31 -70.86
C ALA A 318 -97.28 32.73 -71.98
N ASP A 319 -98.20 33.51 -72.56
CA ASP A 319 -99.21 33.03 -73.51
C ASP A 319 -98.72 32.88 -74.97
N ARG A 320 -97.58 33.50 -75.35
CA ARG A 320 -97.09 33.54 -76.75
C ARG A 320 -96.25 32.32 -77.16
N LEU A 321 -95.57 31.67 -76.22
CA LEU A 321 -94.51 30.68 -76.47
C LEU A 321 -95.01 29.27 -76.80
N THR A 322 -96.24 28.97 -76.46
CA THR A 322 -96.82 27.61 -76.51
C THR A 322 -97.19 27.14 -77.93
N ALA A 323 -97.34 28.05 -78.90
CA ALA A 323 -97.77 27.73 -80.28
C ALA A 323 -96.65 27.20 -81.20
N ALA A 324 -95.37 27.50 -80.93
CA ALA A 324 -94.24 27.14 -81.81
C ALA A 324 -93.65 25.73 -81.55
N ALA A 325 -93.75 25.22 -80.31
CA ALA A 325 -93.18 23.93 -79.92
C ALA A 325 -93.84 22.70 -80.61
N SER A 326 -95.07 22.82 -81.11
CA SER A 326 -95.85 21.69 -81.64
C SER A 326 -95.48 21.27 -83.08
N ALA A 327 -94.59 22.00 -83.78
CA ALA A 327 -94.18 21.77 -85.17
C ALA A 327 -92.76 21.16 -85.34
N GLY A 328 -92.04 20.89 -84.24
CA GLY A 328 -90.66 20.35 -84.27
C GLY A 328 -89.56 21.41 -84.49
N GLU A 329 -89.92 22.68 -84.64
CA GLU A 329 -88.99 23.82 -84.68
C GLU A 329 -88.67 24.31 -83.25
N LEU A 330 -87.72 23.64 -82.57
CA LEU A 330 -87.33 23.95 -81.19
C LEU A 330 -86.51 25.26 -81.05
N THR A 331 -86.42 26.08 -82.10
CA THR A 331 -85.61 27.31 -82.16
C THR A 331 -86.42 28.62 -82.03
N ALA A 332 -87.75 28.59 -81.99
CA ALA A 332 -88.60 29.78 -81.81
C ALA A 332 -88.61 30.30 -80.34
N ARG A 333 -88.63 31.64 -80.10
CA ARG A 333 -88.53 32.27 -78.74
C ARG A 333 -89.50 33.47 -78.49
N GLY A 334 -89.90 33.71 -77.23
CA GLY A 334 -90.65 34.87 -76.70
C GLY A 334 -89.72 35.97 -76.17
N ASP A 335 -90.24 37.11 -75.68
CA ASP A 335 -89.46 38.34 -75.44
C ASP A 335 -89.40 38.74 -73.95
N ALA A 336 -88.33 38.32 -73.26
CA ALA A 336 -88.13 38.52 -71.82
C ALA A 336 -87.64 39.93 -71.41
N SER A 337 -87.39 40.83 -72.36
CA SER A 337 -86.76 42.14 -72.10
C SER A 337 -87.64 43.15 -71.33
N ARG A 338 -88.87 42.76 -70.94
CA ARG A 338 -89.87 43.64 -70.33
C ARG A 338 -90.07 43.41 -68.81
N LEU A 339 -89.28 42.54 -68.14
CA LEU A 339 -89.48 42.04 -66.75
C LEU A 339 -88.14 41.90 -65.98
N GLU A 340 -88.10 41.94 -64.64
CA GLU A 340 -86.85 41.78 -63.81
C GLU A 340 -87.06 40.87 -62.59
N GLY A 341 -86.03 40.09 -62.20
CA GLY A 341 -86.07 39.13 -61.08
C GLY A 341 -86.66 37.76 -61.43
N ALA A 342 -87.13 36.96 -60.45
CA ALA A 342 -87.88 35.69 -60.68
C ALA A 342 -89.07 35.84 -61.64
N TYR A 343 -89.36 37.11 -61.93
CA TYR A 343 -90.41 37.68 -62.71
C TYR A 343 -90.02 37.88 -64.21
N ALA A 344 -88.76 37.85 -64.62
CA ALA A 344 -88.37 37.58 -66.02
C ALA A 344 -88.32 36.08 -66.34
N THR A 345 -88.32 35.25 -65.30
CA THR A 345 -87.95 33.85 -65.34
C THR A 345 -89.06 32.90 -65.81
N ILE A 346 -90.33 33.28 -65.92
CA ILE A 346 -91.39 32.39 -66.47
C ILE A 346 -91.40 32.43 -68.00
N ILE A 347 -90.98 33.55 -68.59
CA ILE A 347 -90.88 33.75 -70.04
C ILE A 347 -89.54 33.29 -70.54
N GLY A 348 -88.52 33.74 -69.81
CA GLY A 348 -87.27 33.03 -69.74
C GLY A 348 -87.53 31.55 -69.53
N GLY A 349 -88.52 31.13 -68.75
CA GLY A 349 -88.87 29.73 -68.49
C GLY A 349 -89.40 28.98 -69.70
N PHE A 350 -90.31 29.57 -70.48
CA PHE A 350 -90.78 28.95 -71.73
C PHE A 350 -89.69 28.94 -72.83
N ASN A 351 -88.86 29.98 -72.93
CA ASN A 351 -87.69 30.00 -73.82
C ASN A 351 -86.61 29.01 -73.37
N SER A 352 -86.36 28.97 -72.07
CA SER A 352 -85.44 28.04 -71.40
C SER A 352 -85.94 26.61 -71.49
N THR A 353 -87.25 26.37 -71.65
CA THR A 353 -87.75 25.01 -71.89
C THR A 353 -87.31 24.53 -73.27
N LEU A 354 -87.26 25.41 -74.27
CA LEU A 354 -86.78 25.08 -75.61
C LEU A 354 -85.24 25.13 -75.71
N ASP A 355 -84.56 26.05 -75.01
CA ASP A 355 -83.09 26.03 -74.86
C ASP A 355 -82.62 24.79 -74.06
N GLY A 356 -83.39 24.41 -73.05
CA GLY A 356 -83.13 23.31 -72.12
C GLY A 356 -83.27 21.91 -72.71
N VAL A 357 -83.62 21.79 -74.00
CA VAL A 357 -83.63 20.51 -74.73
C VAL A 357 -82.58 20.49 -75.85
N VAL A 358 -82.27 21.64 -76.48
CA VAL A 358 -81.35 21.71 -77.62
C VAL A 358 -79.88 21.68 -77.19
N GLU A 359 -79.52 22.54 -76.24
CA GLU A 359 -78.14 22.66 -75.76
C GLU A 359 -77.60 21.37 -75.09
N PRO A 360 -78.35 20.66 -74.20
CA PRO A 360 -77.85 19.43 -73.58
C PRO A 360 -77.55 18.30 -74.56
N VAL A 361 -78.32 18.19 -75.65
CA VAL A 361 -78.14 17.10 -76.62
C VAL A 361 -76.84 17.29 -77.42
N GLU A 362 -76.47 18.53 -77.76
CA GLU A 362 -75.20 18.83 -78.41
C GLU A 362 -74.00 18.71 -77.46
N GLU A 363 -74.14 19.12 -76.19
CA GLU A 363 -73.07 19.00 -75.20
C GLU A 363 -72.80 17.54 -74.80
N ALA A 364 -73.85 16.72 -74.64
CA ALA A 364 -73.70 15.28 -74.40
C ALA A 364 -72.85 14.60 -75.49
N LYS A 365 -73.04 14.99 -76.77
CA LYS A 365 -72.25 14.49 -77.90
C LYS A 365 -70.76 14.86 -77.77
N LEU A 366 -70.46 16.07 -77.30
CA LEU A 366 -69.09 16.54 -77.11
C LEU A 366 -68.38 15.80 -75.95
N VAL A 367 -69.04 15.70 -74.80
CA VAL A 367 -68.47 15.12 -73.58
C VAL A 367 -68.22 13.62 -73.74
N LEU A 368 -69.18 12.88 -74.30
CA LEU A 368 -68.99 11.46 -74.61
C LEU A 368 -67.81 11.23 -75.58
N GLY A 369 -67.57 12.16 -76.52
CA GLY A 369 -66.40 12.14 -77.40
C GLY A 369 -65.07 12.30 -76.68
N ARG A 370 -65.00 13.09 -75.59
CA ARG A 370 -63.79 13.26 -74.76
C ARG A 370 -63.54 12.07 -73.84
N LEU A 371 -64.60 11.54 -73.22
CA LEU A 371 -64.50 10.37 -72.35
C LEU A 371 -63.90 9.15 -73.07
N ALA A 372 -64.19 8.98 -74.37
CA ALA A 372 -63.61 7.91 -75.19
C ALA A 372 -62.07 7.98 -75.33
N LEU A 373 -61.46 9.14 -75.07
CA LEU A 373 -60.01 9.35 -75.09
C LEU A 373 -59.38 9.31 -73.69
N ASN A 374 -60.15 8.95 -72.65
CA ASN A 374 -59.80 9.09 -71.23
C ASN A 374 -59.50 10.55 -70.80
N ASP A 375 -60.00 11.56 -71.53
CA ASP A 375 -59.98 12.96 -71.10
C ASP A 375 -61.20 13.23 -70.20
N LEU A 376 -60.98 13.17 -68.89
CA LEU A 376 -62.03 13.33 -67.86
C LEU A 376 -62.18 14.78 -67.39
N THR A 377 -61.52 15.74 -68.06
CA THR A 377 -61.41 17.13 -67.57
C THR A 377 -62.66 17.97 -67.81
N VAL A 378 -63.51 17.57 -68.76
CA VAL A 378 -64.69 18.34 -69.16
C VAL A 378 -65.96 17.59 -68.73
N PRO A 379 -66.70 18.10 -67.73
CA PRO A 379 -68.03 17.59 -67.40
C PRO A 379 -69.06 18.05 -68.44
N MET A 380 -70.16 17.33 -68.53
CA MET A 380 -71.39 17.92 -69.05
C MET A 380 -71.87 18.97 -68.04
N SER A 381 -72.45 20.06 -68.51
CA SER A 381 -72.82 21.15 -67.62
C SER A 381 -73.98 20.75 -66.73
N ASP A 382 -73.89 21.07 -65.43
CA ASP A 382 -74.98 20.85 -64.47
C ASP A 382 -76.11 21.89 -64.61
N LYS A 383 -76.04 22.72 -65.67
CA LYS A 383 -77.02 23.78 -65.96
C LYS A 383 -78.35 23.23 -66.50
N TYR A 384 -78.44 21.93 -66.79
CA TYR A 384 -79.63 21.30 -67.36
C TYR A 384 -80.61 20.83 -66.28
N ALA A 385 -81.89 20.74 -66.62
CA ALA A 385 -82.97 20.37 -65.69
C ALA A 385 -83.82 19.20 -66.24
N GLY A 386 -84.50 18.46 -65.36
CA GLY A 386 -85.40 17.37 -65.73
C GLY A 386 -84.69 16.18 -66.38
N MET A 387 -85.29 15.57 -67.40
CA MET A 387 -84.70 14.41 -68.10
C MET A 387 -83.31 14.70 -68.72
N MET A 388 -83.00 15.98 -69.02
CA MET A 388 -81.66 16.36 -69.51
C MET A 388 -80.65 16.52 -68.36
N ALA A 389 -81.11 16.83 -67.16
CA ALA A 389 -80.30 16.71 -65.95
C ALA A 389 -80.01 15.24 -65.63
N GLU A 390 -80.99 14.35 -65.82
CA GLU A 390 -80.77 12.90 -65.68
C GLU A 390 -79.69 12.43 -66.67
N LEU A 391 -79.75 12.85 -67.94
CA LEU A 391 -78.71 12.54 -68.93
C LEU A 391 -77.33 13.13 -68.58
N SER A 392 -77.29 14.39 -68.12
CA SER A 392 -76.04 15.04 -67.68
C SER A 392 -75.44 14.33 -66.47
N ASN A 393 -76.27 14.02 -65.47
CA ASN A 393 -75.89 13.27 -64.29
C ASN A 393 -75.38 11.88 -64.66
N ASP A 394 -76.02 11.16 -65.56
CA ASP A 394 -75.57 9.83 -65.97
C ASP A 394 -74.20 9.88 -66.66
N ILE A 395 -73.98 10.86 -67.55
CA ILE A 395 -72.69 11.05 -68.24
C ILE A 395 -71.60 11.51 -67.26
N ASN A 396 -71.92 12.46 -66.38
CA ASN A 396 -71.00 12.94 -65.36
C ASN A 396 -70.70 11.86 -64.32
N GLN A 397 -71.67 11.03 -63.96
CA GLN A 397 -71.46 9.90 -63.05
C GLN A 397 -70.46 8.89 -63.65
N VAL A 398 -70.53 8.62 -64.95
CA VAL A 398 -69.51 7.78 -65.63
C VAL A 398 -68.14 8.44 -65.57
N ARG A 399 -68.04 9.74 -65.83
CA ARG A 399 -66.79 10.52 -65.72
C ARG A 399 -66.21 10.45 -64.31
N ASP A 400 -67.01 10.76 -63.30
CA ASP A 400 -66.60 10.84 -61.90
C ASP A 400 -66.19 9.46 -61.36
N ASN A 401 -66.88 8.39 -61.76
CA ASN A 401 -66.48 7.02 -61.44
C ASN A 401 -65.06 6.70 -61.97
N LEU A 402 -64.70 7.17 -63.16
CA LEU A 402 -63.37 7.00 -63.74
C LEU A 402 -62.32 7.88 -63.05
N ILE A 403 -62.66 9.12 -62.66
CA ILE A 403 -61.78 10.01 -61.90
C ILE A 403 -61.45 9.39 -60.53
N ASP A 404 -62.44 8.84 -59.84
CA ASP A 404 -62.25 8.18 -58.55
C ASP A 404 -61.30 6.99 -58.63
N LEU A 405 -61.40 6.18 -59.69
CA LEU A 405 -60.48 5.07 -59.93
C LEU A 405 -59.05 5.56 -60.20
N GLN A 406 -58.90 6.63 -60.99
CA GLN A 406 -57.60 7.24 -61.27
C GLN A 406 -56.94 7.78 -59.99
N ASP A 407 -57.68 8.57 -59.19
CA ASP A 407 -57.18 9.13 -57.94
C ASP A 407 -56.77 8.02 -56.96
N ALA A 408 -57.56 6.93 -56.88
CA ALA A 408 -57.20 5.79 -56.06
C ALA A 408 -55.89 5.14 -56.50
N ILE A 409 -55.67 4.92 -57.79
CA ILE A 409 -54.41 4.33 -58.26
C ILE A 409 -53.22 5.26 -57.96
N VAL A 410 -53.37 6.57 -58.15
CA VAL A 410 -52.33 7.57 -57.85
C VAL A 410 -51.99 7.59 -56.36
N LYS A 411 -52.99 7.57 -55.48
CA LYS A 411 -52.79 7.57 -54.02
C LYS A 411 -52.10 6.30 -53.53
N ALA A 412 -52.49 5.13 -54.04
CA ALA A 412 -51.80 3.87 -53.76
C ALA A 412 -50.33 3.89 -54.17
N SER A 413 -50.00 4.48 -55.33
CA SER A 413 -48.61 4.59 -55.80
C SER A 413 -47.71 5.40 -54.85
N ARG A 414 -48.31 6.30 -54.06
CA ARG A 414 -47.63 7.13 -53.05
C ARG A 414 -47.67 6.54 -51.65
N GLY A 415 -48.21 5.33 -51.48
CA GLY A 415 -48.37 4.64 -50.20
C GLY A 415 -49.57 5.09 -49.37
N ASP A 416 -50.48 5.92 -49.92
CA ASP A 416 -51.72 6.30 -49.23
C ASP A 416 -52.83 5.30 -49.52
N ILE A 417 -53.03 4.37 -48.59
CA ILE A 417 -54.00 3.26 -48.70
C ILE A 417 -55.30 3.49 -47.91
N ARG A 418 -55.51 4.71 -47.38
CA ARG A 418 -56.62 5.00 -46.45
C ARG A 418 -58.01 4.89 -47.08
N ARG A 419 -58.13 5.09 -48.40
CA ARG A 419 -59.40 5.03 -49.14
C ARG A 419 -59.94 3.61 -49.36
N LEU A 420 -59.26 2.55 -48.88
CA LEU A 420 -59.72 1.17 -49.07
C LEU A 420 -61.13 0.92 -48.52
N GLN A 421 -61.48 1.53 -47.38
CA GLN A 421 -62.83 1.37 -46.82
C GLN A 421 -63.92 2.00 -47.68
N GLU A 422 -63.60 3.06 -48.43
CA GLU A 422 -64.55 3.73 -49.32
C GLU A 422 -64.93 2.79 -50.48
N PHE A 423 -63.94 2.15 -51.11
CA PHE A 423 -64.20 1.14 -52.16
C PHE A 423 -64.92 -0.09 -51.63
N ARG A 424 -64.62 -0.53 -50.39
CA ARG A 424 -65.32 -1.65 -49.75
C ARG A 424 -66.81 -1.36 -49.52
N LYS A 425 -67.13 -0.15 -49.05
CA LYS A 425 -68.50 0.28 -48.78
C LYS A 425 -69.29 0.53 -50.06
N ARG A 426 -68.64 1.10 -51.08
CA ARG A 426 -69.28 1.40 -52.36
C ARG A 426 -69.66 0.12 -53.12
N GLY A 427 -68.88 -0.95 -52.98
CA GLY A 427 -69.14 -2.22 -53.64
C GLY A 427 -69.01 -2.12 -55.17
N GLN A 428 -69.38 -3.19 -55.86
CA GLN A 428 -69.49 -3.15 -57.32
C GLN A 428 -70.59 -2.18 -57.75
N LEU A 429 -70.32 -1.35 -58.75
CA LEU A 429 -71.31 -0.41 -59.29
C LEU A 429 -72.42 -1.11 -60.09
N SER A 430 -72.17 -2.35 -60.54
CA SER A 430 -73.09 -3.23 -61.27
C SER A 430 -72.62 -4.69 -61.11
N GLU A 431 -73.49 -5.67 -61.34
CA GLU A 431 -73.12 -7.11 -61.36
C GLU A 431 -71.96 -7.41 -62.34
N ASN A 432 -71.77 -6.58 -63.36
CA ASN A 432 -70.69 -6.72 -64.36
C ASN A 432 -69.44 -5.84 -64.06
N ASP A 433 -69.39 -5.09 -62.96
CA ASP A 433 -68.26 -4.23 -62.62
C ASP A 433 -67.03 -5.05 -62.17
N GLN A 434 -65.98 -5.07 -62.99
CA GLN A 434 -64.69 -5.70 -62.66
C GLN A 434 -63.60 -4.69 -62.24
N LEU A 435 -63.81 -3.39 -62.43
CA LEU A 435 -62.82 -2.36 -62.14
C LEU A 435 -62.71 -2.11 -60.64
N THR A 436 -63.84 -1.95 -59.95
CA THR A 436 -63.85 -1.70 -58.51
C THR A 436 -63.26 -2.87 -57.70
N PRO A 437 -63.62 -4.15 -57.95
CA PRO A 437 -63.00 -5.29 -57.26
C PRO A 437 -61.50 -5.43 -57.53
N SER A 438 -61.02 -5.10 -58.73
CA SER A 438 -59.60 -5.22 -59.09
C SER A 438 -58.74 -4.18 -58.36
N VAL A 439 -59.19 -2.92 -58.31
CA VAL A 439 -58.51 -1.86 -57.54
C VAL A 439 -58.54 -2.18 -56.05
N PHE A 440 -59.65 -2.72 -55.53
CA PHE A 440 -59.76 -3.19 -54.15
C PHE A 440 -58.74 -4.29 -53.83
N ALA A 441 -58.57 -5.29 -54.70
CA ALA A 441 -57.63 -6.39 -54.49
C ALA A 441 -56.17 -5.91 -54.38
N VAL A 442 -55.76 -4.98 -55.24
CA VAL A 442 -54.40 -4.39 -55.20
C VAL A 442 -54.16 -3.65 -53.88
N TYR A 443 -55.11 -2.80 -53.47
CA TYR A 443 -55.00 -2.09 -52.20
C TYR A 443 -54.96 -3.06 -51.00
N SER A 444 -55.81 -4.09 -51.00
CA SER A 444 -55.86 -5.07 -49.93
C SER A 444 -54.53 -5.81 -49.80
N ALA A 445 -53.92 -6.23 -50.91
CA ALA A 445 -52.61 -6.90 -50.89
C ALA A 445 -51.51 -6.00 -50.31
N ILE A 446 -51.43 -4.74 -50.75
CA ILE A 446 -50.45 -3.76 -50.26
C ILE A 446 -50.64 -3.52 -48.75
N GLN A 447 -51.89 -3.35 -48.29
CA GLN A 447 -52.19 -3.14 -46.89
C GLN A 447 -51.78 -4.31 -46.01
N GLU A 448 -52.06 -5.55 -46.42
CA GLU A 448 -51.71 -6.73 -45.64
C GLU A 448 -50.19 -6.93 -45.51
N ILE A 449 -49.40 -6.58 -46.54
CA ILE A 449 -47.93 -6.64 -46.46
C ILE A 449 -47.38 -5.57 -45.54
N ILE A 450 -47.87 -4.33 -45.65
CA ILE A 450 -47.47 -3.24 -44.76
C ILE A 450 -47.77 -3.64 -43.32
N ARG A 451 -48.94 -4.22 -43.07
CA ARG A 451 -49.32 -4.72 -41.76
C ARG A 451 -48.39 -5.82 -41.27
N ALA A 452 -48.12 -6.85 -42.08
CA ALA A 452 -47.25 -7.96 -41.71
C ALA A 452 -45.81 -7.48 -41.42
N ALA A 453 -45.26 -6.61 -42.28
CA ALA A 453 -43.94 -6.01 -42.07
C ALA A 453 -43.88 -5.16 -40.80
N TYR A 454 -44.93 -4.37 -40.53
CA TYR A 454 -45.01 -3.56 -39.31
C TYR A 454 -45.08 -4.43 -38.05
N GLU A 455 -45.92 -5.47 -38.05
CA GLU A 455 -46.04 -6.41 -36.92
C GLU A 455 -44.71 -7.14 -36.64
N LEU A 456 -44.04 -7.64 -37.68
CA LEU A 456 -42.72 -8.27 -37.54
C LEU A 456 -41.67 -7.30 -37.02
N THR A 457 -41.62 -6.08 -37.56
CA THR A 457 -40.67 -5.06 -37.13
C THR A 457 -40.93 -4.66 -35.68
N LYS A 458 -42.19 -4.43 -35.31
CA LYS A 458 -42.60 -4.09 -33.94
C LYS A 458 -42.25 -5.21 -32.95
N ALA A 459 -42.47 -6.47 -33.35
CA ALA A 459 -42.06 -7.63 -32.54
C ALA A 459 -40.55 -7.69 -32.35
N ALA A 460 -39.78 -7.62 -33.44
CA ALA A 460 -38.32 -7.71 -33.41
C ALA A 460 -37.68 -6.55 -32.61
N THR A 461 -38.14 -5.31 -32.83
CA THR A 461 -37.70 -4.14 -32.05
C THR A 461 -38.14 -4.18 -30.60
N GLY A 462 -39.23 -4.88 -30.29
CA GLY A 462 -39.66 -5.19 -28.94
C GLY A 462 -38.95 -6.38 -28.30
N GLY A 463 -38.01 -7.03 -29.01
CA GLY A 463 -37.25 -8.20 -28.53
C GLY A 463 -37.93 -9.55 -28.73
N ASP A 464 -39.15 -9.60 -29.30
CA ASP A 464 -39.83 -10.84 -29.66
C ASP A 464 -39.42 -11.29 -31.06
N LEU A 465 -38.29 -12.00 -31.11
CA LEU A 465 -37.76 -12.58 -32.35
C LEU A 465 -38.39 -13.95 -32.68
N SER A 466 -39.39 -14.42 -31.92
CA SER A 466 -40.08 -15.70 -32.19
C SER A 466 -41.18 -15.56 -33.25
N LYS A 467 -41.70 -14.35 -33.45
CA LYS A 467 -42.78 -14.10 -34.40
C LYS A 467 -42.34 -14.22 -35.85
N ARG A 468 -43.17 -14.91 -36.64
CA ARG A 468 -43.05 -15.04 -38.09
C ARG A 468 -44.36 -14.63 -38.73
N ALA A 469 -44.30 -14.03 -39.91
CA ALA A 469 -45.49 -13.77 -40.70
C ALA A 469 -45.81 -15.00 -41.55
N ASP A 470 -47.11 -15.24 -41.76
CA ASP A 470 -47.59 -16.34 -42.59
C ASP A 470 -47.23 -16.08 -44.06
N VAL A 471 -46.33 -16.88 -44.60
CA VAL A 471 -45.83 -16.74 -45.98
C VAL A 471 -46.91 -17.19 -46.99
N ASP A 472 -47.79 -18.11 -46.60
CA ASP A 472 -48.82 -18.68 -47.47
C ASP A 472 -50.02 -17.75 -47.67
N ALA A 473 -50.16 -16.72 -46.83
CA ALA A 473 -51.12 -15.63 -47.00
C ALA A 473 -50.78 -14.66 -48.16
N PHE A 474 -49.61 -14.79 -48.78
CA PHE A 474 -49.14 -13.89 -49.83
C PHE A 474 -48.73 -14.64 -51.10
N GLU A 475 -48.91 -13.99 -52.26
CA GLU A 475 -48.56 -14.53 -53.57
C GLU A 475 -47.47 -13.71 -54.28
N GLY A 476 -46.81 -14.32 -55.26
CA GLY A 476 -45.87 -13.66 -56.16
C GLY A 476 -44.70 -12.94 -55.46
N GLY A 477 -44.49 -11.66 -55.81
CA GLY A 477 -43.40 -10.84 -55.26
C GLY A 477 -43.52 -10.57 -53.76
N TYR A 478 -44.75 -10.51 -53.25
CA TYR A 478 -45.04 -10.20 -51.84
C TYR A 478 -44.68 -11.36 -50.91
N ARG A 479 -44.93 -12.60 -51.35
CA ARG A 479 -44.46 -13.82 -50.67
C ARG A 479 -42.96 -13.80 -50.40
N ARG A 480 -42.16 -13.42 -51.41
CA ARG A 480 -40.69 -13.38 -51.30
C ARG A 480 -40.20 -12.35 -50.29
N ILE A 481 -40.88 -11.22 -50.16
CA ILE A 481 -40.54 -10.19 -49.16
C ILE A 481 -40.74 -10.74 -47.75
N ILE A 482 -41.90 -11.37 -47.50
CA ILE A 482 -42.24 -11.92 -46.18
C ILE A 482 -41.35 -13.10 -45.80
N ASP A 483 -41.09 -14.01 -46.75
CA ASP A 483 -40.11 -15.10 -46.58
C ASP A 483 -38.69 -14.56 -46.29
N GLY A 484 -38.29 -13.49 -46.98
CA GLY A 484 -37.03 -12.79 -46.74
C GLY A 484 -36.93 -12.26 -45.31
N PHE A 485 -37.96 -11.58 -44.80
CA PHE A 485 -38.00 -11.11 -43.41
C PHE A 485 -37.88 -12.26 -42.41
N ASN A 486 -38.65 -13.35 -42.60
CA ASN A 486 -38.59 -14.52 -41.73
C ASN A 486 -37.18 -15.12 -41.68
N LYS A 487 -36.54 -15.34 -42.83
CA LYS A 487 -35.17 -15.87 -42.93
C LYS A 487 -34.11 -14.97 -42.29
N THR A 488 -34.27 -13.65 -42.39
CA THR A 488 -33.37 -12.71 -41.70
C THR A 488 -33.51 -12.85 -40.18
N ILE A 489 -34.74 -12.98 -39.67
CA ILE A 489 -34.95 -13.19 -38.23
C ILE A 489 -34.38 -14.56 -37.80
N ASP A 490 -34.59 -15.63 -38.57
CA ASP A 490 -34.02 -16.96 -38.28
C ASP A 490 -32.49 -16.93 -38.17
N ALA A 491 -31.82 -16.22 -39.09
CA ALA A 491 -30.36 -16.08 -39.08
C ALA A 491 -29.80 -15.32 -37.87
N LEU A 492 -30.64 -14.52 -37.19
CA LEU A 492 -30.28 -13.79 -35.97
C LEU A 492 -30.64 -14.57 -34.70
N VAL A 493 -31.76 -15.30 -34.70
CA VAL A 493 -32.29 -15.96 -33.49
C VAL A 493 -31.38 -17.07 -32.98
N ALA A 494 -30.97 -18.00 -33.84
CA ALA A 494 -30.22 -19.19 -33.41
C ALA A 494 -28.89 -18.84 -32.69
N PRO A 495 -28.00 -17.97 -33.25
CA PRO A 495 -26.78 -17.58 -32.55
C PRO A 495 -27.04 -16.82 -31.24
N ILE A 496 -28.07 -15.98 -31.17
CA ILE A 496 -28.41 -15.23 -29.96
C ILE A 496 -28.89 -16.18 -28.85
N GLN A 497 -29.73 -17.16 -29.19
CA GLN A 497 -30.22 -18.15 -28.22
C GLN A 497 -29.09 -19.05 -27.71
N ASP A 498 -28.22 -19.52 -28.60
CA ASP A 498 -27.07 -20.37 -28.27
C ASP A 498 -26.07 -19.60 -27.38
N ALA A 499 -25.76 -18.34 -27.73
CA ALA A 499 -24.93 -17.47 -26.89
C ALA A 499 -25.57 -17.21 -25.52
N ALA A 500 -26.88 -17.00 -25.45
CA ALA A 500 -27.60 -16.80 -24.19
C ALA A 500 -27.53 -18.05 -23.29
N LEU A 501 -27.66 -19.25 -23.86
CA LEU A 501 -27.52 -20.52 -23.13
C LEU A 501 -26.11 -20.66 -22.54
N VAL A 502 -25.09 -20.39 -23.34
CA VAL A 502 -23.69 -20.49 -22.91
C VAL A 502 -23.35 -19.45 -21.85
N ILE A 503 -23.80 -18.20 -22.00
CA ILE A 503 -23.62 -17.16 -20.98
C ILE A 503 -24.38 -17.51 -19.69
N GLN A 504 -25.57 -18.10 -19.79
CA GLN A 504 -26.33 -18.56 -18.63
C GLN A 504 -25.62 -19.71 -17.91
N ALA A 505 -25.02 -20.65 -18.65
CA ALA A 505 -24.18 -21.72 -18.09
C ALA A 505 -22.95 -21.15 -17.38
N LEU A 506 -22.22 -20.23 -18.03
CA LEU A 506 -21.08 -19.53 -17.45
C LEU A 506 -21.45 -18.78 -16.15
N SER A 507 -22.58 -18.09 -16.14
CA SER A 507 -23.09 -17.39 -14.94
C SER A 507 -23.45 -18.35 -13.80
N ASN A 508 -23.77 -19.59 -14.10
CA ASN A 508 -24.04 -20.64 -13.13
C ASN A 508 -22.78 -21.44 -12.75
N GLY A 509 -21.60 -21.01 -13.23
CA GLY A 509 -20.33 -21.67 -12.98
C GLY A 509 -20.05 -22.88 -13.88
N ASP A 510 -20.86 -23.13 -14.90
CA ASP A 510 -20.63 -24.22 -15.85
C ASP A 510 -19.83 -23.75 -17.07
N LEU A 511 -18.55 -24.11 -17.11
CA LEU A 511 -17.64 -23.79 -18.20
C LEU A 511 -17.44 -24.96 -19.18
N THR A 512 -18.30 -25.98 -19.11
CA THR A 512 -18.25 -27.14 -20.01
C THR A 512 -19.03 -26.92 -21.31
N ILE A 513 -20.02 -26.01 -21.29
CA ILE A 513 -20.92 -25.71 -22.40
C ILE A 513 -20.31 -24.68 -23.35
N GLU A 514 -20.47 -24.87 -24.66
CA GLU A 514 -19.97 -23.99 -25.71
C GLU A 514 -21.01 -23.79 -26.81
N MET A 515 -20.85 -22.75 -27.64
CA MET A 515 -21.69 -22.56 -28.82
C MET A 515 -21.31 -23.58 -29.91
N GLU A 516 -22.23 -24.46 -30.28
CA GLU A 516 -21.96 -25.55 -31.23
C GLU A 516 -22.32 -25.20 -32.69
N GLY A 517 -23.25 -24.27 -32.91
CA GLY A 517 -23.82 -24.00 -34.24
C GLY A 517 -22.80 -23.56 -35.32
N GLU A 518 -23.12 -23.86 -36.59
CA GLU A 518 -22.37 -23.39 -37.76
C GLU A 518 -22.83 -21.98 -38.19
N TYR A 519 -22.26 -20.96 -37.56
CA TYR A 519 -22.56 -19.57 -37.85
C TYR A 519 -21.60 -18.96 -38.89
N LYS A 520 -22.02 -17.88 -39.55
CA LYS A 520 -21.23 -17.18 -40.58
C LYS A 520 -21.11 -15.68 -40.24
N GLY A 521 -20.07 -15.03 -40.78
CA GLY A 521 -19.85 -13.60 -40.58
C GLY A 521 -19.70 -13.23 -39.10
N ASP A 522 -20.36 -12.17 -38.67
CA ASP A 522 -20.30 -11.65 -37.30
C ASP A 522 -20.73 -12.68 -36.24
N ASN A 523 -21.68 -13.56 -36.57
CA ASN A 523 -22.13 -14.61 -35.64
C ASN A 523 -21.06 -15.70 -35.42
N ALA A 524 -20.18 -15.95 -36.40
CA ALA A 524 -19.03 -16.86 -36.21
C ALA A 524 -17.96 -16.24 -35.31
N ILE A 525 -17.77 -14.92 -35.41
CA ILE A 525 -16.89 -14.16 -34.53
C ILE A 525 -17.42 -14.22 -33.09
N LEU A 526 -18.74 -14.08 -32.90
CA LEU A 526 -19.40 -14.22 -31.58
C LEU A 526 -19.10 -15.60 -30.96
N LYS A 527 -19.37 -16.69 -31.70
CA LYS A 527 -19.06 -18.06 -31.25
C LYS A 527 -17.59 -18.22 -30.86
N THR A 528 -16.68 -17.83 -31.75
CA THR A 528 -15.23 -17.99 -31.53
C THR A 528 -14.76 -17.21 -30.30
N SER A 529 -15.26 -15.99 -30.12
CA SER A 529 -14.90 -15.14 -28.99
C SER A 529 -15.45 -15.69 -27.66
N LEU A 530 -16.71 -16.15 -27.65
CA LEU A 530 -17.32 -16.70 -26.45
C LEU A 530 -16.67 -18.02 -26.03
N ASN A 531 -16.48 -18.96 -26.97
CA ASN A 531 -15.80 -20.22 -26.68
C ASN A 531 -14.33 -19.99 -26.27
N GLY A 532 -13.62 -19.05 -26.91
CA GLY A 532 -12.26 -18.69 -26.51
C GLY A 532 -12.16 -18.10 -25.10
N ALA A 533 -13.17 -17.33 -24.67
CA ALA A 533 -13.25 -16.85 -23.29
C ALA A 533 -13.44 -18.01 -22.30
N ILE A 534 -14.33 -18.95 -22.61
CA ILE A 534 -14.58 -20.15 -21.79
C ILE A 534 -13.32 -21.02 -21.67
N GLU A 535 -12.60 -21.24 -22.77
CA GLU A 535 -11.35 -21.99 -22.76
C GLU A 535 -10.27 -21.29 -21.90
N SER A 536 -10.20 -19.95 -22.00
CA SER A 536 -9.27 -19.14 -21.21
C SER A 536 -9.57 -19.19 -19.72
N PHE A 537 -10.85 -19.11 -19.33
CA PHE A 537 -11.26 -19.27 -17.93
C PHE A 537 -11.03 -20.69 -17.41
N ASN A 538 -11.31 -21.73 -18.22
CA ASN A 538 -10.99 -23.12 -17.87
C ASN A 538 -9.50 -23.29 -17.55
N ARG A 539 -8.62 -22.80 -18.43
CA ARG A 539 -7.17 -22.85 -18.21
C ARG A 539 -6.76 -22.12 -16.94
N LEU A 540 -7.22 -20.88 -16.76
CA LEU A 540 -6.86 -20.05 -15.60
C LEU A 540 -7.33 -20.68 -14.28
N LEU A 541 -8.58 -21.12 -14.20
CA LEU A 541 -9.12 -21.74 -12.99
C LEU A 541 -8.45 -23.08 -12.69
N SER A 542 -8.14 -23.89 -13.72
CA SER A 542 -7.39 -25.14 -13.53
C SER A 542 -5.97 -24.90 -13.02
N SER A 543 -5.27 -23.87 -13.53
CA SER A 543 -3.95 -23.47 -13.03
C SER A 543 -4.01 -22.97 -11.58
N ILE A 544 -5.05 -22.21 -11.21
CA ILE A 544 -5.24 -21.78 -9.81
C ILE A 544 -5.47 -22.98 -8.90
N ARG A 545 -6.28 -23.96 -9.33
CA ARG A 545 -6.50 -25.20 -8.57
C ARG A 545 -5.21 -25.97 -8.33
N GLN A 546 -4.39 -26.14 -9.37
CA GLN A 546 -3.09 -26.80 -9.27
C GLN A 546 -2.13 -26.05 -8.34
N ALA A 547 -1.98 -24.73 -8.53
CA ALA A 547 -1.13 -23.91 -7.68
C ALA A 547 -1.57 -23.95 -6.21
N SER A 548 -2.88 -23.99 -5.96
CA SER A 548 -3.43 -24.13 -4.59
C SER A 548 -3.07 -25.49 -3.97
N ASP A 549 -3.13 -26.59 -4.73
CA ASP A 549 -2.71 -27.91 -4.24
C ASP A 549 -1.20 -27.95 -3.92
N GLU A 550 -0.37 -27.29 -4.74
CA GLU A 550 1.07 -27.15 -4.49
C GLU A 550 1.34 -26.33 -3.22
N VAL A 551 0.65 -25.20 -3.03
CA VAL A 551 0.76 -24.36 -1.82
C VAL A 551 0.30 -25.14 -0.58
N ALA A 552 -0.85 -25.83 -0.63
CA ALA A 552 -1.34 -26.62 0.49
C ALA A 552 -0.36 -27.74 0.89
N THR A 553 0.24 -28.41 -0.10
CA THR A 553 1.23 -29.46 0.13
C THR A 553 2.51 -28.89 0.74
N GLY A 554 3.06 -27.82 0.15
CA GLY A 554 4.27 -27.15 0.65
C GLY A 554 4.08 -26.58 2.05
N ALA A 555 2.90 -26.03 2.35
CA ALA A 555 2.58 -25.52 3.68
C ALA A 555 2.53 -26.63 4.74
N ARG A 556 1.90 -27.78 4.44
CA ARG A 556 1.90 -28.93 5.37
C ARG A 556 3.31 -29.48 5.62
N GLU A 557 4.17 -29.51 4.59
CA GLU A 557 5.56 -29.92 4.74
C GLU A 557 6.35 -28.92 5.60
N MET A 558 6.17 -27.61 5.37
CA MET A 558 6.78 -26.55 6.17
C MET A 558 6.36 -26.65 7.64
N SER A 559 5.05 -26.80 7.92
CA SER A 559 4.54 -26.96 9.29
C SER A 559 5.20 -28.13 10.03
N ARG A 560 5.32 -29.28 9.37
CA ARG A 560 5.99 -30.47 9.93
C ARG A 560 7.49 -30.25 10.15
N SER A 561 8.15 -29.55 9.22
CA SER A 561 9.57 -29.19 9.34
C SER A 561 9.79 -28.24 10.53
N SER A 562 8.94 -27.23 10.67
CA SER A 562 8.96 -26.29 11.79
C SER A 562 8.72 -26.96 13.13
N GLN A 563 7.76 -27.90 13.23
CA GLN A 563 7.57 -28.69 14.46
C GLN A 563 8.82 -29.52 14.81
N THR A 564 9.47 -30.11 13.81
CA THR A 564 10.74 -30.84 14.02
C THR A 564 11.85 -29.90 14.48
N LEU A 565 11.92 -28.69 13.92
CA LEU A 565 12.89 -27.67 14.31
C LEU A 565 12.64 -27.16 15.74
N SER A 566 11.39 -26.95 16.14
CA SER A 566 11.00 -26.59 17.51
C SER A 566 11.42 -27.67 18.51
N GLN A 567 11.19 -28.95 18.17
CA GLN A 567 11.65 -30.06 18.99
C GLN A 567 13.19 -30.12 19.08
N GLY A 568 13.89 -29.94 17.96
CA GLY A 568 15.35 -29.86 17.94
C GLY A 568 15.90 -28.68 18.74
N ALA A 569 15.22 -27.53 18.72
CA ALA A 569 15.57 -26.37 19.55
C ALA A 569 15.39 -26.69 21.05
N THR A 570 14.34 -27.41 21.43
CA THR A 570 14.13 -27.86 22.82
C THR A 570 15.24 -28.80 23.29
N GLU A 571 15.66 -29.76 22.46
CA GLU A 571 16.78 -30.65 22.74
C GLU A 571 18.12 -29.88 22.83
N GLN A 572 18.31 -28.89 21.96
CA GLN A 572 19.46 -27.98 22.04
C GLN A 572 19.47 -27.16 23.32
N ALA A 573 18.32 -26.68 23.78
CA ALA A 573 18.22 -25.92 25.02
C ALA A 573 18.73 -26.74 26.21
N SER A 574 18.30 -27.99 26.32
CA SER A 574 18.78 -28.91 27.36
C SER A 574 20.30 -29.17 27.24
N SER A 575 20.81 -29.31 26.02
CA SER A 575 22.24 -29.48 25.79
C SER A 575 23.04 -28.23 26.20
N VAL A 576 22.53 -27.04 25.90
CA VAL A 576 23.13 -25.76 26.31
C VAL A 576 23.14 -25.62 27.83
N GLU A 577 22.05 -25.96 28.51
CA GLU A 577 21.99 -25.98 29.98
C GLU A 577 23.06 -26.91 30.58
N GLN A 578 23.20 -28.12 30.05
CA GLN A 578 24.20 -29.09 30.53
C GLN A 578 25.64 -28.60 30.29
N VAL A 579 25.91 -27.97 29.14
CA VAL A 579 27.23 -27.39 28.83
C VAL A 579 27.51 -26.21 29.74
N THR A 580 26.55 -25.33 29.99
CA THR A 580 26.69 -24.20 30.93
C THR A 580 27.04 -24.67 32.33
N ALA A 581 26.35 -25.69 32.85
CA ALA A 581 26.68 -26.29 34.16
C ALA A 581 28.10 -26.87 34.19
N SER A 582 28.53 -27.52 33.09
CA SER A 582 29.89 -28.07 32.97
C SER A 582 30.95 -26.95 32.94
N ILE A 583 30.63 -25.82 32.31
CA ILE A 583 31.49 -24.64 32.21
C ILE A 583 31.60 -23.91 33.55
N GLU A 584 30.51 -23.77 34.30
CA GLU A 584 30.55 -23.25 35.68
C GLU A 584 31.45 -24.10 36.57
N GLN A 585 31.30 -25.43 36.51
CA GLN A 585 32.17 -26.34 37.27
C GLN A 585 33.65 -26.21 36.84
N LEU A 586 33.92 -26.04 35.54
CA LEU A 586 35.27 -25.79 35.04
C LEU A 586 35.82 -24.44 35.54
N ALA A 587 35.01 -23.39 35.56
CA ALA A 587 35.39 -22.08 36.06
C ALA A 587 35.82 -22.15 37.54
N ASP A 588 35.03 -22.82 38.36
CA ASP A 588 35.32 -23.06 39.77
C ASP A 588 36.62 -23.88 39.94
N GLN A 589 36.78 -24.97 39.19
CA GLN A 589 37.99 -25.79 39.24
C GLN A 589 39.24 -25.01 38.82
N THR A 590 39.11 -24.12 37.83
CA THR A 590 40.20 -23.28 37.32
C THR A 590 40.62 -22.25 38.36
N LYS A 591 39.65 -21.61 39.01
CA LYS A 591 39.89 -20.69 40.12
C LYS A 591 40.56 -21.39 41.30
N GLN A 592 40.14 -22.62 41.60
CA GLN A 592 40.75 -23.44 42.64
C GLN A 592 42.19 -23.83 42.28
N ASN A 593 42.49 -24.16 41.02
CA ASN A 593 43.84 -24.44 40.54
C ASN A 593 44.77 -23.23 40.71
N ALA A 594 44.31 -22.03 40.32
CA ALA A 594 45.06 -20.80 40.52
C ALA A 594 45.36 -20.53 42.01
N SER A 595 44.37 -20.74 42.88
CA SER A 595 44.55 -20.60 44.34
C SER A 595 45.52 -21.63 44.92
N ASN A 596 45.40 -22.91 44.51
CA ASN A 596 46.29 -23.98 44.93
C ASN A 596 47.73 -23.75 44.45
N ALA A 597 47.90 -23.22 43.23
CA ALA A 597 49.20 -22.81 42.72
C ALA A 597 49.80 -21.68 43.58
N GLY A 598 49.00 -20.66 43.93
CA GLY A 598 49.44 -19.62 44.87
C GLY A 598 49.90 -20.18 46.22
N ALA A 599 49.15 -21.11 46.81
CA ALA A 599 49.53 -21.77 48.06
C ALA A 599 50.80 -22.63 47.92
N ALA A 600 50.94 -23.36 46.81
CA ALA A 600 52.13 -24.15 46.53
C ALA A 600 53.37 -23.27 46.36
N SER A 601 53.24 -22.11 45.71
CA SER A 601 54.32 -21.14 45.54
C SER A 601 54.83 -20.64 46.90
N GLN A 602 53.93 -20.32 47.83
CA GLN A 602 54.31 -19.92 49.19
C GLN A 602 55.06 -21.04 49.94
N LEU A 603 54.61 -22.29 49.82
CA LEU A 603 55.30 -23.44 50.44
C LEU A 603 56.68 -23.68 49.82
N SER A 604 56.81 -23.55 48.50
CA SER A 604 58.10 -23.62 47.80
C SER A 604 59.05 -22.52 48.29
N GLU A 605 58.56 -21.29 48.47
CA GLU A 605 59.37 -20.19 49.00
C GLU A 605 59.87 -20.49 50.43
N GLN A 606 59.00 -21.01 51.31
CA GLN A 606 59.40 -21.43 52.66
C GLN A 606 60.44 -22.57 52.66
N ALA A 607 60.29 -23.54 51.76
CA ALA A 607 61.24 -24.63 51.59
C ALA A 607 62.60 -24.12 51.09
N ARG A 608 62.60 -23.18 50.14
CA ARG A 608 63.81 -22.50 49.66
C ARG A 608 64.54 -21.81 50.80
N HIS A 609 63.81 -21.01 51.59
CA HIS A 609 64.38 -20.30 52.74
C HIS A 609 64.97 -21.25 53.80
N SER A 610 64.31 -22.39 54.04
CA SER A 610 64.80 -23.40 54.98
C SER A 610 66.08 -24.07 54.49
N ALA A 611 66.15 -24.39 53.19
CA ALA A 611 67.35 -24.95 52.57
C ALA A 611 68.52 -23.96 52.57
N ASP A 612 68.27 -22.68 52.26
CA ASP A 612 69.26 -21.60 52.31
C ASP A 612 69.82 -21.38 53.74
N THR A 613 68.94 -21.42 54.74
CA THR A 613 69.34 -21.39 56.16
C THR A 613 70.19 -22.62 56.52
N GLY A 614 69.81 -23.80 56.03
CA GLY A 614 70.58 -25.04 56.20
C GLY A 614 71.98 -24.93 55.60
N ASN A 615 72.08 -24.37 54.40
CA ASN A 615 73.33 -24.16 53.69
C ASN A 615 74.25 -23.18 54.44
N THR A 616 73.68 -22.08 54.95
CA THR A 616 74.40 -21.13 55.82
C THR A 616 74.98 -21.82 57.07
N ARG A 617 74.20 -22.71 57.72
CA ARG A 617 74.69 -23.48 58.88
C ARG A 617 75.79 -24.48 58.49
N MET A 618 75.71 -25.09 57.31
CA MET A 618 76.78 -25.96 56.81
C MET A 618 78.06 -25.20 56.53
N SER A 619 77.96 -23.97 56.01
CA SER A 619 79.13 -23.08 55.86
C SER A 619 79.81 -22.83 57.21
N SER A 620 79.06 -22.54 58.27
CA SER A 620 79.63 -22.38 59.61
C SER A 620 80.23 -23.69 60.17
N MET A 621 79.63 -24.85 59.85
CA MET A 621 80.19 -26.15 60.25
C MET A 621 81.52 -26.44 59.54
N LEU A 622 81.62 -26.15 58.24
CA LEU A 622 82.86 -26.30 57.47
C LEU A 622 83.99 -25.40 58.00
N GLU A 623 83.65 -24.17 58.40
CA GLU A 623 84.58 -23.26 59.07
C GLU A 623 85.08 -23.86 60.39
N ALA A 624 84.17 -24.35 61.25
CA ALA A 624 84.54 -25.00 62.51
C ALA A 624 85.38 -26.28 62.30
N MET A 625 85.09 -27.10 61.29
CA MET A 625 85.89 -28.29 60.96
C MET A 625 87.29 -27.90 60.50
N THR A 626 87.44 -26.79 59.77
CA THR A 626 88.74 -26.24 59.39
C THR A 626 89.54 -25.81 60.62
N GLU A 627 88.91 -25.09 61.56
CA GLU A 627 89.54 -24.71 62.83
C GLU A 627 89.95 -25.92 63.68
N ILE A 628 89.13 -26.97 63.75
CA ILE A 628 89.44 -28.22 64.45
C ILE A 628 90.62 -28.94 63.79
N ASN A 629 90.66 -28.99 62.46
CA ASN A 629 91.75 -29.60 61.70
C ASN A 629 93.07 -28.88 61.98
N ASP A 630 93.07 -27.55 61.95
CA ASP A 630 94.24 -26.73 62.22
C ASP A 630 94.70 -26.83 63.69
N SER A 631 93.76 -26.86 64.63
CA SER A 631 94.05 -27.14 66.05
C SER A 631 94.69 -28.51 66.23
N SER A 632 94.19 -29.54 65.55
CA SER A 632 94.72 -30.90 65.59
C SER A 632 96.13 -31.00 65.00
N LYS A 633 96.40 -30.31 63.89
CA LYS A 633 97.76 -30.18 63.33
C LYS A 633 98.71 -29.48 64.30
N ASN A 634 98.24 -28.46 65.01
CA ASN A 634 99.04 -27.76 66.01
C ASN A 634 99.34 -28.66 67.23
N ILE A 635 98.37 -29.46 67.69
CA ILE A 635 98.60 -30.48 68.72
C ILE A 635 99.64 -31.50 68.24
N SER A 636 99.53 -32.00 67.00
CA SER A 636 100.52 -32.92 66.42
C SER A 636 101.94 -32.33 66.46
N LYS A 637 102.11 -31.05 66.11
CA LYS A 637 103.41 -30.34 66.24
C LYS A 637 103.90 -30.29 67.69
N ILE A 638 103.02 -30.02 68.66
CA ILE A 638 103.37 -29.98 70.09
C ILE A 638 103.82 -31.37 70.57
N ILE A 639 103.09 -32.43 70.20
CA ILE A 639 103.44 -33.81 70.56
C ILE A 639 104.80 -34.20 69.96
N LYS A 640 105.10 -33.77 68.73
CA LYS A 640 106.43 -33.96 68.12
C LYS A 640 107.54 -33.29 68.94
N VAL A 641 107.32 -32.06 69.41
CA VAL A 641 108.26 -31.38 70.30
C VAL A 641 108.41 -32.14 71.63
N ILE A 642 107.34 -32.72 72.18
CA ILE A 642 107.40 -33.53 73.40
C ILE A 642 108.21 -34.82 73.17
N ASP A 643 108.05 -35.48 72.03
CA ASP A 643 108.86 -36.65 71.63
C ASP A 643 110.34 -36.26 71.48
N ASP A 644 110.64 -35.13 70.85
CA ASP A 644 112.00 -34.58 70.75
C ASP A 644 112.60 -34.28 72.15
N ILE A 645 111.82 -33.71 73.08
CA ILE A 645 112.23 -33.46 74.47
C ILE A 645 112.48 -34.79 75.19
N ALA A 646 111.61 -35.79 75.03
CA ALA A 646 111.76 -37.11 75.62
C ALA A 646 113.04 -37.79 75.10
N PHE A 647 113.32 -37.71 73.79
CA PHE A 647 114.55 -38.19 73.19
C PHE A 647 115.79 -37.48 73.74
N GLN A 648 115.78 -36.14 73.81
CA GLN A 648 116.87 -35.36 74.39
C GLN A 648 117.10 -35.71 75.88
N THR A 649 116.02 -35.87 76.65
CA THR A 649 116.07 -36.26 78.06
C THR A 649 116.66 -37.65 78.24
N ASN A 650 116.32 -38.59 77.36
CA ASN A 650 116.88 -39.94 77.34
C ASN A 650 118.40 -39.93 77.08
N ILE A 651 118.88 -39.07 76.15
CA ILE A 651 120.32 -38.89 75.89
C ILE A 651 121.04 -38.21 77.06
N LEU A 652 120.44 -37.17 77.66
CA LEU A 652 120.97 -36.50 78.85
C LEU A 652 121.08 -37.46 80.04
N ALA A 653 120.05 -38.28 80.26
CA ALA A 653 120.02 -39.29 81.30
C ALA A 653 121.06 -40.39 81.06
N LEU A 654 121.26 -40.82 79.81
CA LEU A 654 122.32 -41.75 79.44
C LEU A 654 123.71 -41.16 79.72
N ASN A 655 123.95 -39.90 79.33
CA ASN A 655 125.20 -39.20 79.62
C ASN A 655 125.44 -39.06 81.12
N ALA A 656 124.40 -38.74 81.90
CA ALA A 656 124.47 -38.67 83.36
C ALA A 656 124.73 -40.05 84.00
N ALA A 657 124.13 -41.12 83.49
CA ALA A 657 124.36 -42.49 83.95
C ALA A 657 125.80 -42.95 83.68
N VAL A 658 126.36 -42.58 82.51
CA VAL A 658 127.77 -42.83 82.16
C VAL A 658 128.72 -42.07 83.08
N GLU A 659 128.48 -40.78 83.34
CA GLU A 659 129.33 -39.97 84.22
C GLU A 659 129.20 -40.39 85.69
N ALA A 660 128.01 -40.83 86.12
CA ALA A 660 127.79 -41.46 87.42
C ALA A 660 128.53 -42.80 87.58
N ALA A 661 128.57 -43.62 86.52
CA ALA A 661 129.40 -44.84 86.48
C ALA A 661 130.91 -44.52 86.53
N ARG A 662 131.32 -43.40 85.92
CA ARG A 662 132.71 -42.89 85.93
C ARG A 662 133.16 -42.39 87.31
N ALA A 663 132.25 -41.85 88.13
CA ALA A 663 132.50 -41.39 89.50
C ALA A 663 132.57 -42.51 90.56
N GLY A 664 132.42 -43.79 90.16
CA GLY A 664 132.64 -44.95 91.04
C GLY A 664 131.68 -45.02 92.25
N GLN A 665 132.19 -45.24 93.47
CA GLN A 665 131.36 -45.39 94.67
C GLN A 665 130.55 -44.13 95.03
N HIS A 666 131.04 -42.93 94.67
CA HIS A 666 130.37 -41.65 94.96
C HIS A 666 129.22 -41.33 93.98
N GLY A 667 129.15 -42.00 92.82
CA GLY A 667 128.13 -41.78 91.79
C GLY A 667 126.92 -42.72 91.86
N LYS A 668 126.91 -43.72 92.76
CA LYS A 668 125.85 -44.76 92.83
C LYS A 668 124.44 -44.21 92.99
N GLY A 669 124.25 -43.17 93.81
CA GLY A 669 122.94 -42.52 93.99
C GLY A 669 122.48 -41.77 92.73
N PHE A 670 123.42 -41.09 92.05
CA PHE A 670 123.15 -40.40 90.79
C PHE A 670 122.88 -41.35 89.62
N ALA A 671 123.53 -42.51 89.58
CA ALA A 671 123.30 -43.53 88.55
C ALA A 671 121.86 -44.08 88.60
N VAL A 672 121.32 -44.32 89.80
CA VAL A 672 119.94 -44.78 89.98
C VAL A 672 118.94 -43.71 89.52
N VAL A 673 119.16 -42.44 89.89
CA VAL A 673 118.32 -41.32 89.45
C VAL A 673 118.40 -41.15 87.93
N ALA A 674 119.59 -41.27 87.33
CA ALA A 674 119.78 -41.17 85.89
C ALA A 674 119.06 -42.31 85.14
N GLU A 675 119.11 -43.55 85.63
CA GLU A 675 118.37 -44.67 85.01
C GLU A 675 116.85 -44.50 85.17
N GLU A 676 116.37 -43.96 86.30
CA GLU A 676 114.94 -43.66 86.50
C GLU A 676 114.45 -42.54 85.56
N VAL A 677 115.24 -41.47 85.39
CA VAL A 677 114.95 -40.38 84.43
C VAL A 677 114.96 -40.90 83.00
N ARG A 678 115.89 -41.81 82.66
CA ARG A 678 115.95 -42.46 81.35
C ARG A 678 114.71 -43.32 81.08
N ASN A 679 114.27 -44.10 82.07
CA ASN A 679 113.06 -44.90 81.98
C ASN A 679 111.81 -44.03 81.84
N LEU A 680 111.73 -42.91 82.59
CA LEU A 680 110.67 -41.92 82.45
C LEU A 680 110.65 -41.28 81.06
N ALA A 681 111.83 -40.92 80.52
CA ALA A 681 111.96 -40.37 79.18
C ALA A 681 111.52 -41.36 78.08
N ALA A 682 111.88 -42.64 78.21
CA ALA A 682 111.41 -43.69 77.30
C ALA A 682 109.87 -43.87 77.37
N ARG A 683 109.29 -43.82 78.57
CA ARG A 683 107.82 -43.85 78.74
C ARG A 683 107.14 -42.61 78.16
N SER A 684 107.75 -41.43 78.28
CA SER A 684 107.23 -40.19 77.68
C SER A 684 107.28 -40.23 76.16
N ALA A 685 108.35 -40.77 75.57
CA ALA A 685 108.46 -40.96 74.11
C ALA A 685 107.40 -41.94 73.60
N GLU A 686 107.20 -43.07 74.29
CA GLU A 686 106.15 -44.04 73.93
C GLU A 686 104.75 -43.43 74.02
N ALA A 687 104.46 -42.68 75.09
CA ALA A 687 103.18 -41.97 75.24
C ALA A 687 102.97 -40.86 74.19
N ALA A 688 104.03 -40.13 73.83
CA ALA A 688 103.99 -39.14 72.75
C ALA A 688 103.72 -39.80 71.39
N LYS A 689 104.33 -40.96 71.13
CA LYS A 689 104.09 -41.74 69.91
C LYS A 689 102.67 -42.28 69.84
N GLU A 690 102.14 -42.87 70.92
CA GLU A 690 100.73 -43.27 70.99
C GLU A 690 99.78 -42.09 70.76
N THR A 691 100.06 -40.94 71.36
CA THR A 691 99.26 -39.71 71.17
C THR A 691 99.35 -39.21 69.73
N THR A 692 100.52 -39.31 69.09
CA THR A 692 100.70 -38.93 67.67
C THR A 692 99.78 -39.75 66.78
N VAL A 693 99.74 -41.07 66.97
CA VAL A 693 98.84 -41.97 66.21
C VAL A 693 97.37 -41.60 66.42
N LEU A 694 96.96 -41.28 67.65
CA LEU A 694 95.60 -40.85 67.95
C LEU A 694 95.25 -39.50 67.30
N ILE A 695 96.18 -38.55 67.28
CA ILE A 695 95.98 -37.24 66.64
C ILE A 695 95.95 -37.35 65.12
N GLU A 696 96.83 -38.15 64.51
CA GLU A 696 96.77 -38.44 63.07
C GLU A 696 95.43 -39.07 62.68
N LYS A 697 94.94 -40.03 63.50
CA LYS A 697 93.62 -40.63 63.30
C LYS A 697 92.49 -39.61 63.47
N SER A 698 92.61 -38.70 64.43
CA SER A 698 91.63 -37.62 64.65
C SER A 698 91.60 -36.64 63.49
N ILE A 699 92.75 -36.27 62.93
CA ILE A 699 92.86 -35.46 61.70
C ILE A 699 92.16 -36.19 60.53
N GLY A 700 92.36 -37.51 60.40
CA GLY A 700 91.63 -38.33 59.44
C GLY A 700 90.11 -38.21 59.58
N HIS A 701 89.58 -38.40 60.79
CA HIS A 701 88.15 -38.28 61.05
C HIS A 701 87.59 -36.88 60.83
N VAL A 702 88.36 -35.82 61.11
CA VAL A 702 87.96 -34.44 60.82
C VAL A 702 87.89 -34.22 59.32
N ASN A 703 88.87 -34.68 58.54
CA ASN A 703 88.82 -34.57 57.08
C ASN A 703 87.64 -35.35 56.48
N ASP A 704 87.34 -36.55 56.98
CA ASP A 704 86.15 -37.32 56.57
C ASP A 704 84.86 -36.53 56.91
N GLY A 705 84.80 -35.89 58.08
CA GLY A 705 83.69 -35.03 58.49
C GLY A 705 83.53 -33.79 57.62
N THR A 706 84.63 -33.14 57.23
CA THR A 706 84.65 -32.01 56.30
C THR A 706 84.09 -32.41 54.93
N ASP A 707 84.53 -33.54 54.37
CA ASP A 707 84.06 -34.05 53.07
C ASP A 707 82.55 -34.37 53.10
N ILE A 708 82.04 -34.96 54.19
CA ILE A 708 80.61 -35.19 54.37
C ILE A 708 79.83 -33.87 54.45
N ALA A 709 80.34 -32.90 55.21
CA ALA A 709 79.69 -31.59 55.35
C ALA A 709 79.67 -30.81 54.03
N GLU A 710 80.74 -30.88 53.24
CA GLU A 710 80.85 -30.24 51.93
C GLU A 710 79.85 -30.83 50.93
N LYS A 711 79.79 -32.17 50.84
CA LYS A 711 78.77 -32.86 50.03
C LYS A 711 77.35 -32.56 50.48
N THR A 712 77.14 -32.38 51.77
CA THR A 712 75.83 -31.99 52.32
C THR A 712 75.46 -30.56 51.92
N ALA A 713 76.42 -29.63 51.94
CA ALA A 713 76.23 -28.25 51.47
C ALA A 713 75.91 -28.20 49.97
N GLU A 714 76.64 -28.95 49.15
CA GLU A 714 76.35 -29.11 47.71
C GLU A 714 74.92 -29.61 47.48
N ALA A 715 74.48 -30.65 48.20
CA ALA A 715 73.12 -31.17 48.09
C ALA A 715 72.04 -30.16 48.50
N LEU A 716 72.32 -29.30 49.48
CA LEU A 716 71.39 -28.23 49.89
C LEU A 716 71.28 -27.13 48.82
N ASN A 717 72.39 -26.71 48.20
CA ASN A 717 72.36 -25.80 47.05
C ASN A 717 71.54 -26.39 45.89
N ASP A 718 71.74 -27.68 45.60
CA ASP A 718 71.01 -28.38 44.54
C ASP A 718 69.49 -28.44 44.82
N ILE A 719 69.09 -28.50 46.09
CA ILE A 719 67.69 -28.37 46.54
C ILE A 719 67.17 -26.94 46.29
N VAL A 720 67.93 -25.91 46.66
CA VAL A 720 67.55 -24.50 46.43
C VAL A 720 67.27 -24.23 44.95
N ASP A 721 68.14 -24.72 44.06
CA ASP A 721 67.97 -24.57 42.60
C ASP A 721 66.71 -25.29 42.09
N LYS A 722 66.47 -26.53 42.54
CA LYS A 722 65.28 -27.31 42.13
C LYS A 722 63.98 -26.70 42.67
N VAL A 723 63.97 -26.19 43.90
CA VAL A 723 62.80 -25.52 44.48
C VAL A 723 62.51 -24.21 43.73
N THR A 724 63.55 -23.48 43.32
CA THR A 724 63.39 -22.25 42.50
C THR A 724 62.71 -22.55 41.17
N LYS A 725 63.18 -23.56 40.43
CA LYS A 725 62.54 -24.02 39.18
C LYS A 725 61.11 -24.53 39.40
N THR A 726 60.86 -25.19 40.54
CA THR A 726 59.51 -25.65 40.90
C THR A 726 58.58 -24.45 41.11
N ASN A 727 59.06 -23.39 41.76
CA ASN A 727 58.29 -22.16 41.96
C ASN A 727 57.97 -21.45 40.64
N GLU A 728 58.92 -21.38 39.70
CA GLU A 728 58.68 -20.85 38.35
C GLU A 728 57.56 -21.61 37.60
N LEU A 729 57.57 -22.94 37.67
CA LEU A 729 56.51 -23.77 37.07
C LEU A 729 55.14 -23.51 37.72
N ILE A 730 55.12 -23.34 39.04
CA ILE A 730 53.88 -23.05 39.78
C ILE A 730 53.31 -21.68 39.37
N LEU A 731 54.16 -20.67 39.19
CA LEU A 731 53.74 -19.34 38.71
C LEU A 731 53.14 -19.43 37.31
N MET A 732 53.75 -20.20 36.39
CA MET A 732 53.17 -20.44 35.06
C MET A 732 51.82 -21.18 35.11
N ILE A 733 51.62 -22.10 36.07
CA ILE A 733 50.31 -22.75 36.27
C ILE A 733 49.26 -21.72 36.74
N ALA A 734 49.62 -20.83 37.66
CA ALA A 734 48.71 -19.79 38.14
C ALA A 734 48.32 -18.81 37.02
N GLU A 735 49.29 -18.38 36.22
CA GLU A 735 49.09 -17.52 35.04
C GLU A 735 48.18 -18.21 34.00
N SER A 736 48.51 -19.44 33.60
CA SER A 736 47.71 -20.22 32.65
C SER A 736 46.29 -20.50 33.16
N SER A 737 46.12 -20.73 34.47
CA SER A 737 44.80 -20.89 35.07
C SER A 737 43.99 -19.59 35.03
N ASN A 738 44.60 -18.44 35.26
CA ASN A 738 43.90 -17.16 35.11
C ASN A 738 43.50 -16.90 33.65
N GLU A 739 44.35 -17.25 32.69
CA GLU A 739 44.04 -17.14 31.26
C GLU A 739 42.89 -18.08 30.86
N GLN A 740 42.88 -19.32 31.37
CA GLN A 740 41.76 -20.25 31.23
C GLN A 740 40.46 -19.70 31.82
N ALA A 741 40.50 -19.06 32.98
CA ALA A 741 39.31 -18.45 33.59
C ALA A 741 38.72 -17.33 32.70
N SER A 742 39.58 -16.52 32.07
CA SER A 742 39.17 -15.52 31.09
C SER A 742 38.54 -16.17 29.83
N GLY A 743 39.18 -17.22 29.29
CA GLY A 743 38.64 -17.97 28.16
C GLY A 743 37.28 -18.62 28.46
N ILE A 744 37.11 -19.15 29.68
CA ILE A 744 35.84 -19.69 30.16
C ILE A 744 34.76 -18.61 30.23
N ALA A 745 35.07 -17.39 30.70
CA ALA A 745 34.12 -16.28 30.72
C ALA A 745 33.65 -15.89 29.30
N GLN A 746 34.54 -15.94 28.31
CA GLN A 746 34.17 -15.74 26.91
C GLN A 746 33.27 -16.87 26.38
N ILE A 747 33.58 -18.13 26.68
CA ILE A 747 32.73 -19.27 26.31
C ILE A 747 31.33 -19.12 26.92
N ASN A 748 31.24 -18.71 28.19
CA ASN A 748 29.96 -18.48 28.86
C ASN A 748 29.14 -17.38 28.16
N THR A 749 29.79 -16.30 27.75
CA THR A 749 29.15 -15.24 26.95
C THR A 749 28.65 -15.76 25.61
N GLY A 750 29.42 -16.63 24.94
CA GLY A 750 29.01 -17.31 23.72
C GLY A 750 27.81 -18.24 23.92
N LEU A 751 27.75 -18.97 25.03
CA LEU A 751 26.62 -19.83 25.38
C LEU A 751 25.32 -19.04 25.60
N VAL A 752 25.40 -17.84 26.19
CA VAL A 752 24.24 -16.93 26.31
C VAL A 752 23.71 -16.55 24.92
N GLN A 753 24.60 -16.28 23.95
CA GLN A 753 24.18 -16.00 22.57
C GLN A 753 23.56 -17.23 21.89
N VAL A 754 24.16 -18.41 22.05
CA VAL A 754 23.60 -19.67 21.52
C VAL A 754 22.22 -19.93 22.12
N SER A 755 22.05 -19.74 23.43
CA SER A 755 20.75 -19.87 24.10
C SER A 755 19.70 -18.94 23.52
N LYS A 756 20.06 -17.69 23.21
CA LYS A 756 19.16 -16.73 22.54
C LYS A 756 18.75 -17.20 21.14
N VAL A 757 19.68 -17.76 20.36
CA VAL A 757 19.39 -18.34 19.03
C VAL A 757 18.48 -19.56 19.16
N VAL A 758 18.69 -20.41 20.17
CA VAL A 758 17.82 -21.57 20.43
C VAL A 758 16.39 -21.14 20.76
N GLN A 759 16.22 -20.13 21.63
CA GLN A 759 14.88 -19.56 21.92
C GLN A 759 14.22 -18.96 20.68
N MET A 760 14.99 -18.21 19.88
CA MET A 760 14.51 -17.64 18.63
C MET A 760 14.08 -18.73 17.65
N ASN A 761 14.87 -19.79 17.48
CA ASN A 761 14.52 -20.92 16.64
C ASN A 761 13.21 -21.58 17.10
N SER A 762 12.99 -21.72 18.41
CA SER A 762 11.73 -22.25 18.95
C SER A 762 10.54 -21.36 18.60
N ALA A 763 10.65 -20.05 18.89
CA ALA A 763 9.60 -19.08 18.62
C ALA A 763 9.27 -18.97 17.12
N THR A 764 10.30 -18.80 16.28
CA THR A 764 10.15 -18.73 14.83
C THR A 764 9.61 -20.03 14.24
N SER A 765 9.94 -21.18 14.84
CA SER A 765 9.36 -22.47 14.42
C SER A 765 7.88 -22.57 14.74
N GLU A 766 7.45 -22.15 15.93
CA GLU A 766 6.02 -22.12 16.28
C GLU A 766 5.24 -21.17 15.35
N GLU A 767 5.77 -19.98 15.12
CA GLU A 767 5.16 -19.00 14.21
C GLU A 767 5.10 -19.52 12.76
N SER A 768 6.17 -20.17 12.28
CA SER A 768 6.22 -20.78 10.95
C SER A 768 5.23 -21.92 10.80
N ALA A 769 5.02 -22.71 11.86
CA ALA A 769 4.03 -23.78 11.86
C ALA A 769 2.61 -23.22 11.78
N ALA A 770 2.30 -22.18 12.56
CA ALA A 770 1.00 -21.50 12.55
C ALA A 770 0.71 -20.82 11.20
N ALA A 771 1.67 -20.07 10.67
CA ALA A 771 1.56 -19.43 9.35
C ALA A 771 1.37 -20.47 8.23
N SER A 772 2.02 -21.62 8.35
CA SER A 772 1.86 -22.73 7.40
C SER A 772 0.48 -23.41 7.52
N GLU A 773 -0.07 -23.55 8.72
CA GLU A 773 -1.45 -24.01 8.89
C GLU A 773 -2.46 -23.05 8.26
N GLU A 774 -2.26 -21.73 8.44
CA GLU A 774 -3.07 -20.70 7.79
C GLU A 774 -2.95 -20.77 6.27
N LEU A 775 -1.74 -20.86 5.72
CA LEU A 775 -1.52 -21.00 4.27
C LEU A 775 -2.21 -22.24 3.71
N SER A 776 -2.15 -23.37 4.42
CA SER A 776 -2.88 -24.58 4.03
C SER A 776 -4.40 -24.33 4.03
N SER A 777 -4.92 -23.60 5.01
CA SER A 777 -6.35 -23.25 5.06
C SER A 777 -6.76 -22.30 3.94
N GLN A 778 -5.94 -21.30 3.62
CA GLN A 778 -6.19 -20.34 2.54
C GLN A 778 -6.15 -21.02 1.16
N ALA A 779 -5.23 -21.97 0.97
CA ALA A 779 -5.14 -22.76 -0.24
C ALA A 779 -6.38 -23.67 -0.42
N GLU A 780 -6.86 -24.29 0.66
CA GLU A 780 -8.10 -25.08 0.62
C GLU A 780 -9.33 -24.18 0.33
N LEU A 781 -9.38 -22.97 0.89
CA LEU A 781 -10.44 -21.99 0.59
C LEU A 781 -10.44 -21.56 -0.88
N LEU A 782 -9.27 -21.32 -1.48
CA LEU A 782 -9.14 -21.02 -2.91
C LEU A 782 -9.61 -22.19 -3.75
N LYS A 783 -9.30 -23.42 -3.34
CA LYS A 783 -9.77 -24.64 -4.00
C LYS A 783 -11.29 -24.76 -3.93
N ASP A 784 -11.90 -24.41 -2.80
CA ASP A 784 -13.36 -24.37 -2.64
C ASP A 784 -14.00 -23.31 -3.57
N PHE A 785 -13.39 -22.12 -3.69
CA PHE A 785 -13.87 -21.09 -4.62
C PHE A 785 -13.79 -21.54 -6.08
N VAL A 786 -12.69 -22.18 -6.47
CA VAL A 786 -12.57 -22.75 -7.82
C VAL A 786 -13.51 -23.94 -8.01
N GLY A 787 -13.76 -24.72 -6.96
CA GLY A 787 -14.65 -25.89 -6.96
C GLY A 787 -16.11 -25.55 -7.21
N GLN A 788 -16.51 -24.27 -7.09
CA GLN A 788 -17.84 -23.80 -7.50
C GLN A 788 -18.04 -23.81 -9.02
N PHE A 789 -16.94 -23.91 -9.79
CA PHE A 789 -16.96 -23.93 -11.24
C PHE A 789 -16.82 -25.37 -11.78
N ASN A 790 -17.73 -25.78 -12.65
CA ASN A 790 -17.59 -27.01 -13.44
C ASN A 790 -16.63 -26.72 -14.59
N LEU A 791 -15.36 -27.06 -14.37
CA LEU A 791 -14.33 -26.99 -15.40
C LEU A 791 -14.43 -28.22 -16.31
N LYS A 792 -14.04 -28.04 -17.57
CA LYS A 792 -13.82 -29.17 -18.48
C LYS A 792 -12.76 -30.07 -17.87
N GLU A 793 -13.03 -31.38 -17.81
CA GLU A 793 -11.99 -32.34 -17.53
C GLU A 793 -10.89 -32.14 -18.58
N VAL A 794 -9.76 -31.62 -18.12
CA VAL A 794 -8.52 -31.73 -18.88
C VAL A 794 -8.25 -33.23 -18.89
N VAL A 795 -8.63 -33.89 -19.99
CA VAL A 795 -8.10 -35.22 -20.30
C VAL A 795 -6.60 -35.02 -20.30
N ASP A 796 -5.92 -35.56 -19.29
CA ASP A 796 -4.48 -35.71 -19.29
C ASP A 796 -4.11 -36.48 -20.56
N VAL A 797 -3.86 -35.74 -21.64
CA VAL A 797 -3.08 -36.25 -22.74
C VAL A 797 -1.71 -36.44 -22.13
N LYS A 798 -1.46 -37.66 -21.62
CA LYS A 798 -0.12 -38.15 -21.32
C LYS A 798 0.80 -37.59 -22.39
N GLU A 799 1.75 -36.77 -21.98
CA GLU A 799 2.81 -36.26 -22.84
C GLU A 799 3.38 -37.43 -23.65
N GLU A 800 3.01 -37.49 -24.91
CA GLU A 800 3.71 -38.28 -25.89
C GLU A 800 5.05 -37.58 -26.04
N THR A 801 6.10 -38.25 -25.54
CA THR A 801 7.48 -37.79 -25.52
C THR A 801 7.87 -37.20 -26.87
N ALA A 802 7.87 -35.88 -26.98
CA ALA A 802 8.46 -35.19 -28.11
C ALA A 802 9.98 -35.30 -28.00
N GLU A 803 10.59 -35.96 -28.99
CA GLU A 803 12.03 -36.05 -29.15
C GLU A 803 12.70 -34.65 -29.10
N PRO A 804 13.91 -34.54 -28.53
CA PRO A 804 14.58 -33.25 -28.39
C PRO A 804 14.95 -32.68 -29.76
N VAL A 805 14.45 -31.48 -30.04
CA VAL A 805 14.80 -30.69 -31.24
C VAL A 805 16.30 -30.38 -31.21
N LYS A 806 16.98 -30.83 -32.26
CA LYS A 806 18.42 -30.63 -32.50
C LYS A 806 18.79 -29.14 -32.50
N SER A 807 19.75 -28.80 -31.64
CA SER A 807 20.56 -27.58 -31.71
C SER A 807 21.26 -27.50 -33.07
N TYR A 808 20.96 -26.44 -33.84
CA TYR A 808 21.77 -26.06 -34.99
C TYR A 808 23.09 -25.45 -34.50
N LYS A 809 24.17 -26.22 -34.65
CA LYS A 809 25.54 -25.71 -34.74
C LYS A 809 25.77 -25.16 -36.14
N THR A 810 26.46 -24.02 -36.22
CA THR A 810 27.24 -23.67 -37.41
C THR A 810 28.68 -23.42 -36.96
N ASP A 811 29.56 -24.31 -37.41
CA ASP A 811 31.02 -24.15 -37.51
C ASP A 811 31.33 -22.85 -38.30
N ALA A 812 32.49 -22.19 -38.27
CA ALA A 812 33.89 -22.56 -38.05
C ALA A 812 34.65 -21.23 -37.75
N THR A 813 35.91 -21.11 -37.32
CA THR A 813 37.11 -21.93 -37.50
C THR A 813 38.22 -21.34 -36.59
N GLN A 814 39.00 -22.22 -35.94
CA GLN A 814 40.49 -22.28 -35.91
C GLN A 814 41.32 -20.96 -35.88
N ALA A 815 42.43 -20.84 -35.15
CA ALA A 815 43.33 -21.80 -34.52
C ALA A 815 44.35 -21.05 -33.62
N GLU A 816 44.89 -21.80 -32.66
CA GLU A 816 46.28 -21.79 -32.15
C GLU A 816 46.98 -20.43 -31.88
N VAL A 817 47.48 -20.24 -30.66
CA VAL A 817 48.89 -20.48 -30.31
C VAL A 817 49.12 -20.05 -28.85
N ASN A 818 49.87 -20.92 -28.19
CA ASN A 818 50.36 -20.86 -26.83
C ASN A 818 51.51 -19.84 -26.68
N GLU A 819 51.80 -19.47 -25.43
CA GLU A 819 53.08 -18.94 -24.92
C GLU A 819 53.42 -17.43 -24.93
N SER A 820 54.10 -17.09 -23.81
CA SER A 820 55.06 -15.99 -23.61
C SER A 820 54.45 -14.61 -23.36
N ARG A 821 54.83 -13.81 -22.35
CA ARG A 821 55.97 -13.75 -21.40
C ARG A 821 55.51 -12.80 -20.28
N LYS A 822 55.70 -13.16 -19.01
CA LYS A 822 56.65 -12.56 -18.04
C LYS A 822 56.89 -11.03 -18.13
N SER A 823 56.85 -10.45 -16.93
CA SER A 823 57.57 -9.26 -16.41
C SER A 823 57.23 -7.89 -17.00
N ASP A 824 56.66 -6.98 -16.21
CA ASP A 824 57.47 -6.09 -15.36
C ASP A 824 56.61 -5.14 -14.50
N ASN A 825 56.73 -5.33 -13.18
CA ASN A 825 57.17 -4.35 -12.20
C ASN A 825 57.17 -2.84 -12.61
N ARG A 826 56.37 -2.00 -11.93
CA ARG A 826 56.79 -0.90 -11.01
C ARG A 826 55.74 0.21 -10.86
N LYS A 827 55.47 0.50 -9.58
CA LYS A 827 55.31 1.81 -8.91
C LYS A 827 55.02 3.05 -9.78
N ALA A 828 53.92 3.75 -9.49
CA ALA A 828 53.92 5.01 -8.72
C ALA A 828 52.59 5.78 -8.88
N GLU A 829 51.99 6.06 -7.72
CA GLU A 829 51.10 7.17 -7.30
C GLU A 829 49.96 7.72 -8.22
N PRO A 830 48.73 7.86 -7.66
CA PRO A 830 47.60 8.46 -8.35
C PRO A 830 47.55 9.99 -8.15
N LYS A 831 47.25 10.71 -9.24
CA LYS A 831 46.77 12.09 -9.16
C LYS A 831 45.30 12.12 -8.73
N GLN A 832 45.04 13.00 -7.77
CA GLN A 832 43.72 13.50 -7.38
C GLN A 832 43.00 14.18 -8.55
N GLU A 833 41.71 13.90 -8.69
CA GLU A 833 40.57 14.84 -8.72
C GLU A 833 39.31 14.04 -9.11
N LYS A 834 38.44 13.72 -8.15
CA LYS A 834 37.35 14.53 -7.56
C LYS A 834 36.02 14.31 -8.30
N LYS A 835 35.04 13.94 -7.45
CA LYS A 835 33.58 13.93 -7.60
C LYS A 835 33.00 12.70 -8.29
N GLU A 836 32.61 11.69 -7.50
CA GLU A 836 31.30 11.58 -6.81
C GLU A 836 30.14 11.38 -7.80
N HIS A 837 29.72 10.13 -8.01
CA HIS A 837 28.47 9.65 -7.41
C HIS A 837 28.37 8.13 -7.46
N LYS A 838 28.00 7.54 -6.31
CA LYS A 838 27.71 6.13 -6.10
C LYS A 838 26.45 5.72 -6.90
N SER A 839 26.51 4.57 -7.56
CA SER A 839 25.34 3.76 -7.88
C SER A 839 25.77 2.31 -8.07
N THR A 840 25.76 1.54 -6.98
CA THR A 840 25.65 0.07 -6.98
C THR A 840 24.91 -0.29 -5.68
N SER A 841 23.71 -0.85 -5.80
CA SER A 841 23.44 -2.30 -5.83
C SER A 841 23.14 -2.84 -4.44
N LYS A 842 21.92 -3.39 -4.30
CA LYS A 842 21.50 -4.55 -3.51
C LYS A 842 22.22 -4.78 -2.17
N HIS A 843 21.50 -4.82 -1.06
CA HIS A 843 20.83 -6.02 -0.55
C HIS A 843 20.24 -5.76 0.85
N ASN A 844 19.16 -6.49 1.14
CA ASN A 844 18.75 -7.03 2.43
C ASN A 844 18.15 -6.12 3.50
N ASP A 845 16.90 -6.50 3.83
CA ASP A 845 16.20 -6.28 5.10
C ASP A 845 17.10 -6.52 6.32
N PRO A 846 16.68 -6.03 7.51
CA PRO A 846 15.81 -6.88 8.32
C PRO A 846 14.62 -6.16 8.96
N LEU A 847 13.55 -6.96 9.09
CA LEU A 847 12.39 -6.81 9.95
C LEU A 847 12.72 -6.44 11.40
N SER A 848 11.79 -5.72 12.03
CA SER A 848 11.08 -6.07 13.28
C SER A 848 10.53 -4.76 13.87
N ASP A 849 9.23 -4.54 13.78
CA ASP A 849 8.14 -5.04 14.63
C ASP A 849 7.66 -3.90 15.53
N THR A 850 6.37 -3.61 15.46
CA THR A 850 5.56 -3.49 16.68
C THR A 850 4.08 -3.50 16.33
N SER A 851 3.38 -4.34 17.10
CA SER A 851 1.96 -4.30 17.43
C SER A 851 0.96 -4.87 16.42
N PHE A 852 0.46 -6.06 16.75
CA PHE A 852 -0.97 -6.21 16.94
C PHE A 852 -1.24 -6.99 18.23
N GLY A 853 -1.94 -6.32 19.15
CA GLY A 853 -2.60 -6.93 20.29
C GLY A 853 -3.98 -6.29 20.39
N ASP A 854 -5.01 -7.11 20.26
CA ASP A 854 -6.29 -7.01 20.98
C ASP A 854 -7.07 -8.31 20.73
N PHE A 855 -6.81 -9.33 21.57
CA PHE A 855 -7.80 -10.14 22.30
C PHE A 855 -7.16 -10.97 23.41
#